data_AF-A0A7C4MWY7-F1
#
_entry.id   AF-A0A7C4MWY7-F1
#
_cell.length_a   1.000
_cell.length_b   1.000
_cell.length_c   1.000
_cell.angle_alpha   90.00
_cell.angle_beta   90.00
_cell.angle_gamma   90.00
#
_symmetry.space_group_name_H-M   'P 1'
#
loop_
_entity.id
_entity.type
_entity.pdbx_description
1 polymer ?
#
loop_
_entity_poly.entity_id
_entity_poly.type
_entity_poly.pdbx_seq_one_letter_code
_entity_poly.pdbx_strand_id
1 'polypeptide(L)'
;MAFMLAVPARAALIWGGGGDVWDRHSAHFSGSTWQDGSEAVFAGAGPMTVRVASEAGSLPLLVGSLTITAPGYTLVPHQSGDRIELVGLRTLDIRADAAISAGVSSSGGFEKVGDARVTLESPCDIAGTLRISQGEIGLHGEGRLVGSAAQIVLESAGSLRLDNAMPASLDRLGSAAVVSRGGTLASIPSAVPGVHTVEHVQSLALQQGRLTLSQSPAAADGSALLRFESVSRSAGGGTLLVSGGQLGQAVNRIELAGVAAVNNLIPWAVVQSSTAYDLAKLESDGRIVPLPTASYYTGSPSGWTAATNARPASSPTLTNNYSLNALVLDSGIHLNGPGGDRDINFSAGAAVILQTGGESRILNNGTNEYRFNFGSAEGLFHVFGTLTLQRGDGTNVFGTGGITKTGPGTLNLGDTTGTNGFASSNSGPTTLHEGTLVVNSKASTSALGTGDLRLAGGKLVLTDSSAVAFNRPTAITGDAEIVVQRYSNGAGASHSFGTLALGPHRLVVSRGNKITSGQCGLSFGSVSLSGDATLEVNNNHATAATVLSLGAINDAGTARTLTLGGDGTVRLSTAPTSFVGTWRLQGGTLLPVQPLAISGRLVGQGAINGAVAVNAGGTLDAGDGATPGTLTINNSLSFASTASAVF
;
A
#
# COMPACT_ATOMS: atom_id res chain seq x y z
N MET A 1 41.80 29.25 0.05
CA MET A 1 41.55 30.15 -1.10
C MET A 1 40.20 29.74 -1.66
N ALA A 2 39.15 30.50 -1.33
CA ALA A 2 37.76 30.12 -1.56
C ALA A 2 37.38 30.44 -3.01
N PHE A 3 37.00 29.42 -3.79
CA PHE A 3 36.33 29.62 -5.07
C PHE A 3 34.83 29.73 -4.81
N MET A 4 34.32 30.95 -4.87
CA MET A 4 32.90 31.26 -4.84
C MET A 4 32.38 31.14 -6.28
N LEU A 5 31.85 29.97 -6.63
CA LEU A 5 31.11 29.78 -7.87
C LEU A 5 29.65 30.17 -7.60
N ALA A 6 29.12 31.15 -8.32
CA ALA A 6 27.70 31.48 -8.26
C ALA A 6 26.88 30.27 -8.70
N VAL A 7 26.08 29.72 -7.79
CA VAL A 7 25.31 28.50 -7.98
C VAL A 7 23.94 28.85 -8.59
N PRO A 8 23.54 28.29 -9.76
CA PRO A 8 22.22 28.54 -10.34
C PRO A 8 21.11 27.90 -9.51
N ALA A 9 19.86 28.37 -9.68
CA ALA A 9 18.66 28.04 -8.89
C ALA A 9 18.22 26.56 -8.86
N ARG A 10 19.02 25.65 -9.43
CA ARG A 10 18.88 24.19 -9.37
C ARG A 10 20.28 23.57 -9.43
N ALA A 11 20.98 23.53 -8.30
CA ALA A 11 22.26 22.85 -8.24
C ALA A 11 22.10 21.48 -7.61
N ALA A 12 22.38 20.45 -8.41
CA ALA A 12 22.68 19.11 -7.92
C ALA A 12 24.20 19.04 -7.69
N LEU A 13 24.63 18.85 -6.44
CA LEU A 13 26.01 18.41 -6.20
C LEU A 13 26.03 16.90 -6.36
N ILE A 14 26.55 16.42 -7.49
CA ILE A 14 26.78 15.00 -7.73
C ILE A 14 28.20 14.70 -7.27
N TRP A 15 28.33 14.02 -6.14
CA TRP A 15 29.63 13.52 -5.74
C TRP A 15 29.86 12.18 -6.43
N GLY A 16 30.81 12.13 -7.37
CA GLY A 16 31.26 10.94 -8.07
C GLY A 16 32.77 10.88 -8.02
N GLY A 17 33.34 9.89 -7.34
CA GLY A 17 34.77 9.78 -7.08
C GLY A 17 35.63 9.79 -8.35
N GLY A 18 36.15 10.95 -8.72
CA GLY A 18 37.10 11.13 -9.82
C GLY A 18 37.85 12.44 -9.68
N GLY A 19 39.07 12.38 -9.09
CA GLY A 19 40.07 13.46 -9.15
C GLY A 19 40.47 14.06 -7.80
N ASP A 20 41.75 13.89 -7.46
CA ASP A 20 42.60 14.61 -6.50
C ASP A 20 42.47 14.41 -4.96
N VAL A 21 43.20 13.38 -4.51
CA VAL A 21 44.14 13.34 -3.36
C VAL A 21 43.86 14.24 -2.16
N TRP A 22 42.76 14.02 -1.42
CA TRP A 22 42.69 14.18 0.04
C TRP A 22 41.89 12.98 0.59
N ASP A 23 42.52 12.18 1.47
CA ASP A 23 42.10 10.90 2.08
C ASP A 23 40.90 10.14 1.48
N ARG A 24 41.19 8.98 0.85
CA ARG A 24 40.23 8.07 0.16
C ARG A 24 39.11 7.48 1.04
N HIS A 25 38.91 7.94 2.27
CA HIS A 25 37.88 7.44 3.19
C HIS A 25 37.06 8.56 3.86
N SER A 26 37.29 9.84 3.56
CA SER A 26 36.56 10.96 4.17
C SER A 26 36.41 12.16 3.23
N ALA A 27 35.18 12.57 2.93
CA ALA A 27 34.88 13.80 2.18
C ALA A 27 34.25 14.85 3.11
N HIS A 28 34.40 16.12 2.78
CA HIS A 28 33.74 17.24 3.46
C HIS A 28 32.61 17.78 2.60
N PHE A 29 31.41 17.92 3.18
CA PHE A 29 30.24 18.53 2.57
C PHE A 29 29.85 19.76 3.40
N SER A 30 30.07 20.96 2.85
CA SER A 30 29.87 22.24 3.56
C SER A 30 29.13 23.29 2.73
N GLY A 31 28.37 24.16 3.40
CA GLY A 31 27.74 25.34 2.82
C GLY A 31 26.98 26.18 3.86
N SER A 32 26.71 27.46 3.56
CA SER A 32 26.01 28.39 4.46
C SER A 32 24.51 28.58 4.14
N THR A 33 24.07 28.44 2.88
CA THR A 33 22.65 28.49 2.49
C THR A 33 22.42 27.83 1.13
N TRP A 34 22.17 26.51 1.09
CA TRP A 34 21.59 25.94 -0.14
C TRP A 34 20.10 26.32 -0.15
N GLN A 35 19.71 27.12 -1.13
CA GLN A 35 18.34 27.66 -1.22
C GLN A 35 17.31 26.56 -1.51
N ASP A 36 16.05 26.92 -1.30
CA ASP A 36 14.85 26.14 -1.58
C ASP A 36 14.93 25.45 -2.96
N GLY A 37 14.89 24.10 -2.99
CA GLY A 37 14.98 23.29 -4.21
C GLY A 37 16.36 22.72 -4.58
N SER A 38 17.36 22.82 -3.69
CA SER A 38 18.68 22.19 -3.86
C SER A 38 18.65 20.67 -3.65
N GLU A 39 19.40 19.91 -4.45
CA GLU A 39 19.51 18.44 -4.33
C GLU A 39 20.96 18.04 -4.03
N ALA A 40 21.16 17.26 -2.96
CA ALA A 40 22.44 16.63 -2.65
C ALA A 40 22.41 15.17 -3.10
N VAL A 41 23.24 14.80 -4.08
CA VAL A 41 23.30 13.43 -4.62
C VAL A 41 24.64 12.79 -4.29
N PHE A 42 24.59 11.74 -3.47
CA PHE A 42 25.71 10.86 -3.20
C PHE A 42 25.63 9.63 -4.12
N ALA A 43 26.55 9.58 -5.09
CA ALA A 43 26.64 8.54 -6.11
C ALA A 43 28.07 7.98 -6.22
N GLY A 44 28.26 6.93 -7.01
CA GLY A 44 29.60 6.35 -7.26
C GLY A 44 30.00 5.19 -6.33
N ALA A 45 31.29 4.88 -6.24
CA ALA A 45 31.78 3.72 -5.50
C ALA A 45 31.79 3.97 -3.97
N GLY A 46 31.07 3.16 -3.20
CA GLY A 46 31.10 3.11 -1.73
C GLY A 46 31.81 1.86 -1.20
N PRO A 47 32.07 1.75 0.13
CA PRO A 47 31.59 2.59 1.23
C PRO A 47 32.38 3.90 1.42
N MET A 48 31.75 4.91 2.03
CA MET A 48 32.31 6.27 2.18
C MET A 48 31.85 6.92 3.49
N THR A 49 32.75 7.60 4.21
CA THR A 49 32.36 8.53 5.29
C THR A 49 32.34 9.97 4.77
N VAL A 50 31.25 10.69 4.98
CA VAL A 50 31.09 12.09 4.56
C VAL A 50 30.87 12.95 5.80
N ARG A 51 31.76 13.90 6.05
CA ARG A 51 31.63 14.90 7.12
C ARG A 51 30.73 16.03 6.66
N VAL A 52 29.64 16.25 7.38
CA VAL A 52 28.69 17.34 7.18
C VAL A 52 29.10 18.53 8.04
N ALA A 53 29.32 19.70 7.45
CA ALA A 53 29.69 20.92 8.15
C ALA A 53 28.85 22.12 7.67
N SER A 54 28.57 23.08 8.55
CA SER A 54 28.11 24.40 8.09
C SER A 54 29.27 25.40 8.09
N GLU A 55 29.32 26.26 7.07
CA GLU A 55 30.34 27.31 6.97
C GLU A 55 30.21 28.36 8.08
N ALA A 56 29.01 28.48 8.66
CA ALA A 56 28.69 29.43 9.71
C ALA A 56 28.95 28.91 11.14
N GLY A 57 29.45 27.68 11.29
CA GLY A 57 29.82 27.08 12.58
C GLY A 57 28.68 27.06 13.60
N SER A 58 27.87 26.00 13.60
CA SER A 58 26.68 25.68 14.45
C SER A 58 25.30 25.80 13.79
N LEU A 59 25.21 26.28 12.56
CA LEU A 59 23.96 26.25 11.78
C LEU A 59 23.77 24.88 11.10
N PRO A 60 22.52 24.46 10.82
CA PRO A 60 22.26 23.27 10.03
C PRO A 60 22.70 23.45 8.58
N LEU A 61 23.07 22.36 7.93
CA LEU A 61 23.19 22.32 6.49
C LEU A 61 21.80 22.13 5.86
N LEU A 62 21.32 23.18 5.20
CA LEU A 62 20.04 23.16 4.50
C LEU A 62 20.17 22.34 3.21
N VAL A 63 19.25 21.42 2.93
CA VAL A 63 19.12 20.75 1.63
C VAL A 63 17.65 20.54 1.28
N GLY A 64 17.30 20.68 -0.01
CA GLY A 64 15.96 20.43 -0.52
C GLY A 64 15.62 18.94 -0.54
N SER A 65 16.50 18.17 -1.16
CA SER A 65 16.46 16.71 -1.16
C SER A 65 17.84 16.11 -0.94
N LEU A 66 17.88 14.95 -0.32
CA LEU A 66 19.08 14.16 -0.09
C LEU A 66 18.89 12.78 -0.75
N THR A 67 19.71 12.50 -1.77
CA THR A 67 19.65 11.28 -2.57
C THR A 67 20.92 10.46 -2.36
N ILE A 68 20.80 9.19 -1.97
CA ILE A 68 21.92 8.24 -1.84
C ILE A 68 21.65 7.03 -2.73
N THR A 69 22.55 6.80 -3.69
CA THR A 69 22.37 5.74 -4.72
C THR A 69 23.38 4.60 -4.63
N ALA A 70 24.37 4.72 -3.75
CA ALA A 70 25.44 3.74 -3.57
C ALA A 70 25.53 3.26 -2.12
N PRO A 71 25.87 1.98 -1.87
CA PRO A 71 25.80 1.40 -0.53
C PRO A 71 26.96 1.85 0.36
N GLY A 72 26.73 1.86 1.67
CA GLY A 72 27.77 2.02 2.69
C GLY A 72 28.21 3.47 2.91
N TYR A 73 27.40 4.45 2.50
CA TYR A 73 27.62 5.85 2.86
C TYR A 73 27.26 6.09 4.32
N THR A 74 28.13 6.79 5.04
CA THR A 74 27.92 7.25 6.42
C THR A 74 28.11 8.75 6.49
N LEU A 75 27.04 9.50 6.79
CA LEU A 75 27.09 10.96 6.94
C LEU A 75 27.28 11.31 8.41
N VAL A 76 28.46 11.83 8.77
CA VAL A 76 28.87 12.15 10.14
C VAL A 76 28.95 13.66 10.34
N PRO A 77 28.72 14.18 11.56
CA PRO A 77 28.93 15.60 11.82
C PRO A 77 30.42 15.93 11.77
N HIS A 78 30.78 17.10 11.25
CA HIS A 78 32.17 17.58 11.29
C HIS A 78 32.56 18.03 12.71
N GLN A 79 31.64 18.69 13.42
CA GLN A 79 31.74 19.03 14.84
C GLN A 79 30.41 18.79 15.57
N SER A 80 30.45 18.79 16.91
CA SER A 80 29.24 18.62 17.73
C SER A 80 28.19 19.68 17.39
N GLY A 81 26.95 19.24 17.14
CA GLY A 81 25.81 20.12 16.82
C GLY A 81 25.58 20.39 15.33
N ASP A 82 26.53 20.02 14.46
CA ASP A 82 26.28 20.02 13.01
C ASP A 82 25.15 19.04 12.69
N ARG A 83 24.18 19.47 11.88
CA ARG A 83 23.02 18.68 11.47
C ARG A 83 22.59 18.95 10.05
N ILE A 84 21.85 18.03 9.45
CA ILE A 84 21.18 18.23 8.16
C ILE A 84 19.77 18.76 8.44
N GLU A 85 19.37 19.83 7.77
CA GLU A 85 17.99 20.31 7.78
C GLU A 85 17.37 20.17 6.40
N LEU A 86 16.30 19.37 6.31
CA LEU A 86 15.53 19.20 5.09
C LEU A 86 14.52 20.35 4.96
N VAL A 87 14.68 21.15 3.92
CA VAL A 87 13.82 22.29 3.56
C VAL A 87 13.19 22.08 2.19
N GLY A 88 12.24 22.90 1.76
CA GLY A 88 11.66 22.80 0.42
C GLY A 88 11.00 21.45 0.09
N LEU A 89 11.57 20.72 -0.88
CA LEU A 89 11.10 19.39 -1.34
C LEU A 89 11.05 18.34 -0.22
N ARG A 90 11.90 18.47 0.80
CA ARG A 90 11.93 17.62 2.01
C ARG A 90 11.89 16.13 1.69
N THR A 91 12.73 15.69 0.77
CA THR A 91 12.80 14.28 0.35
C THR A 91 14.13 13.66 0.76
N LEU A 92 14.06 12.47 1.34
CA LEU A 92 15.19 11.59 1.61
C LEU A 92 15.05 10.37 0.68
N ASP A 93 15.76 10.35 -0.44
CA ASP A 93 15.72 9.27 -1.44
C ASP A 93 16.90 8.32 -1.26
N ILE A 94 16.63 7.13 -0.72
CA ILE A 94 17.66 6.17 -0.34
C ILE A 94 17.47 4.91 -1.15
N ARG A 95 18.34 4.72 -2.15
CA ARG A 95 18.31 3.60 -3.09
C ARG A 95 19.37 2.53 -2.78
N ALA A 96 20.26 2.82 -1.84
CA ALA A 96 21.21 1.87 -1.28
C ALA A 96 21.44 2.16 0.21
N ASP A 97 21.75 1.13 0.99
CA ASP A 97 21.81 1.24 2.44
C ASP A 97 22.84 2.28 2.92
N ALA A 98 22.42 3.14 3.84
CA ALA A 98 23.22 4.24 4.36
C ALA A 98 22.98 4.49 5.86
N ALA A 99 23.88 5.24 6.48
CA ALA A 99 23.78 5.73 7.85
C ALA A 99 23.97 7.26 7.91
N ILE A 100 23.24 7.92 8.81
CA ILE A 100 23.33 9.35 9.07
C ILE A 100 23.43 9.55 10.59
N SER A 101 24.61 9.98 11.05
CA SER A 101 24.89 10.35 12.44
C SER A 101 25.01 11.86 12.65
N ALA A 102 25.02 12.67 11.58
CA ALA A 102 24.94 14.13 11.71
C ALA A 102 23.60 14.61 12.32
N GLY A 103 22.58 13.76 12.45
CA GLY A 103 21.25 14.18 12.86
C GLY A 103 20.49 14.83 11.71
N VAL A 104 19.17 14.61 11.69
CA VAL A 104 18.28 15.09 10.64
C VAL A 104 17.18 15.93 11.27
N SER A 105 16.95 17.11 10.73
CA SER A 105 15.92 18.03 11.20
C SER A 105 15.02 18.49 10.06
N SER A 106 13.76 18.80 10.36
CA SER A 106 12.88 19.50 9.43
C SER A 106 11.72 20.18 10.14
N SER A 107 11.53 21.45 9.85
CA SER A 107 10.47 22.30 10.44
C SER A 107 9.05 22.02 9.92
N GLY A 108 8.88 21.19 8.88
CA GLY A 108 7.57 20.80 8.38
C GLY A 108 7.46 19.34 7.95
N GLY A 109 8.31 18.47 8.49
CA GLY A 109 8.36 17.06 8.15
C GLY A 109 9.14 16.75 6.87
N PHE A 110 9.30 15.47 6.56
CA PHE A 110 9.95 15.01 5.33
C PHE A 110 9.41 13.65 4.88
N GLU A 111 9.67 13.32 3.62
CA GLU A 111 9.30 12.06 3.02
C GLU A 111 10.53 11.20 2.71
N LYS A 112 10.50 9.95 3.15
CA LYS A 112 11.46 8.91 2.78
C LYS A 112 10.93 8.12 1.59
N VAL A 113 11.73 8.07 0.53
CA VAL A 113 11.51 7.27 -0.69
C VAL A 113 12.74 6.42 -1.00
N GLY A 114 12.63 5.56 -2.02
CA GLY A 114 13.66 4.60 -2.39
C GLY A 114 13.63 3.35 -1.51
N ASP A 115 13.94 2.20 -2.09
CA ASP A 115 13.66 0.90 -1.48
C ASP A 115 14.65 0.50 -0.37
N ALA A 116 15.75 1.23 -0.22
CA ALA A 116 16.81 0.86 0.72
C ALA A 116 16.61 1.49 2.10
N ARG A 117 17.44 1.03 3.05
CA ARG A 117 17.40 1.46 4.45
C ARG A 117 18.31 2.66 4.69
N VAL A 118 17.82 3.61 5.50
CA VAL A 118 18.66 4.62 6.15
C VAL A 118 18.64 4.42 7.66
N THR A 119 19.81 4.36 8.28
CA THR A 119 19.95 4.33 9.74
C THR A 119 20.21 5.74 10.26
N LEU A 120 19.36 6.24 11.15
CA LEU A 120 19.54 7.52 11.83
C LEU A 120 20.10 7.23 13.23
N GLU A 121 21.30 7.74 13.51
CA GLU A 121 22.08 7.41 14.71
C GLU A 121 22.08 8.52 15.77
N SER A 122 21.54 9.68 15.41
CA SER A 122 21.45 10.88 16.26
C SER A 122 20.00 11.36 16.37
N PRO A 123 19.65 12.12 17.44
CA PRO A 123 18.31 12.68 17.59
C PRO A 123 17.85 13.44 16.34
N CYS A 124 16.60 13.21 15.95
CA CYS A 124 15.97 13.79 14.78
C CYS A 124 14.87 14.78 15.21
N ASP A 125 15.05 16.05 14.87
CA ASP A 125 14.12 17.13 15.22
C ASP A 125 13.13 17.38 14.09
N ILE A 126 11.97 16.75 14.18
CA ILE A 126 10.93 16.80 13.14
C ILE A 126 9.71 17.51 13.72
N ALA A 127 9.43 18.71 13.22
CA ALA A 127 8.17 19.39 13.44
C ALA A 127 7.28 19.12 12.21
N GLY A 128 6.34 18.17 12.30
CA GLY A 128 5.41 17.84 11.20
C GLY A 128 5.39 16.37 10.81
N THR A 129 5.02 16.08 9.56
CA THR A 129 4.80 14.70 9.11
C THR A 129 6.11 14.05 8.63
N LEU A 130 6.54 12.99 9.29
CA LEU A 130 7.49 12.03 8.74
C LEU A 130 6.72 10.99 7.92
N ARG A 131 6.76 11.08 6.59
CA ARG A 131 6.17 10.06 5.72
C ARG A 131 7.24 9.07 5.28
N ILE A 132 6.97 7.78 5.42
CA ILE A 132 7.81 6.71 4.88
C ILE A 132 7.02 6.02 3.78
N SER A 133 7.30 6.41 2.54
CA SER A 133 6.60 5.90 1.37
C SER A 133 7.21 4.58 0.90
N GLN A 134 8.54 4.44 0.97
CA GLN A 134 9.29 3.27 0.53
C GLN A 134 10.54 3.03 1.39
N GLY A 135 10.99 1.77 1.42
CA GLY A 135 12.19 1.35 2.14
C GLY A 135 12.04 1.51 3.65
N GLU A 136 13.17 1.63 4.35
CA GLU A 136 13.19 1.64 5.81
C GLU A 136 13.92 2.86 6.39
N ILE A 137 13.36 3.44 7.46
CA ILE A 137 14.10 4.26 8.42
C ILE A 137 14.38 3.42 9.66
N GLY A 138 15.64 3.26 10.04
CA GLY A 138 16.03 2.65 11.30
C GLY A 138 16.51 3.70 12.29
N LEU A 139 15.92 3.76 13.48
CA LEU A 139 16.38 4.57 14.60
C LEU A 139 17.29 3.70 15.48
N HIS A 140 18.59 3.99 15.49
CA HIS A 140 19.63 3.17 16.16
C HIS A 140 20.53 4.04 17.04
N GLY A 141 21.22 3.47 18.03
CA GLY A 141 22.08 4.25 18.92
C GLY A 141 21.30 5.35 19.64
N GLU A 142 21.70 6.62 19.48
CA GLU A 142 20.99 7.79 20.01
C GLU A 142 19.85 8.29 19.11
N GLY A 143 19.62 7.65 17.95
CA GLY A 143 18.57 7.97 17.00
C GLY A 143 17.18 7.90 17.62
N ARG A 144 16.51 9.04 17.77
CA ARG A 144 15.14 9.13 18.27
C ARG A 144 14.44 10.35 17.69
N LEU A 145 13.12 10.35 17.71
CA LEU A 145 12.33 11.53 17.40
C LEU A 145 12.26 12.42 18.65
N VAL A 146 12.60 13.69 18.52
CA VAL A 146 12.57 14.66 19.65
C VAL A 146 11.52 15.77 19.49
N GLY A 147 10.84 15.83 18.35
CA GLY A 147 9.81 16.82 18.06
C GLY A 147 8.44 16.42 18.61
N SER A 148 7.87 17.26 19.49
CA SER A 148 6.55 17.06 20.16
C SER A 148 5.33 17.03 19.24
N ALA A 149 5.49 17.27 17.94
CA ALA A 149 4.43 17.33 16.94
C ALA A 149 4.61 16.32 15.79
N ALA A 150 5.51 15.35 15.93
CA ALA A 150 5.79 14.39 14.88
C ALA A 150 4.58 13.46 14.63
N GLN A 151 4.04 13.51 13.42
CA GLN A 151 3.15 12.48 12.89
C GLN A 151 3.94 11.60 11.95
N ILE A 152 3.97 10.31 12.21
CA ILE A 152 4.56 9.31 11.33
C ILE A 152 3.45 8.78 10.42
N VAL A 153 3.68 8.77 9.10
CA VAL A 153 2.81 8.13 8.12
C VAL A 153 3.56 6.95 7.51
N LEU A 154 3.04 5.75 7.69
CA LEU A 154 3.55 4.53 7.07
C LEU A 154 2.67 4.18 5.87
N GLU A 155 3.24 4.28 4.66
CA GLU A 155 2.61 3.74 3.46
C GLU A 155 2.93 2.24 3.32
N SER A 156 2.25 1.55 2.40
CA SER A 156 2.31 0.08 2.28
C SER A 156 3.72 -0.51 2.11
N ALA A 157 4.63 0.21 1.44
CA ALA A 157 6.02 -0.18 1.21
C ALA A 157 7.01 0.46 2.20
N GLY A 158 6.53 1.26 3.16
CA GLY A 158 7.35 1.94 4.15
C GLY A 158 7.55 1.12 5.43
N SER A 159 8.75 1.19 5.99
CA SER A 159 9.11 0.58 7.27
C SER A 159 9.76 1.60 8.22
N LEU A 160 9.33 1.60 9.47
CA LEU A 160 10.04 2.24 10.58
C LEU A 160 10.55 1.17 11.53
N ARG A 161 11.84 1.21 11.85
CA ARG A 161 12.48 0.26 12.76
C ARG A 161 13.06 0.95 13.98
N LEU A 162 12.62 0.54 15.16
CA LEU A 162 13.08 1.02 16.47
C LEU A 162 14.12 0.03 16.99
N ASP A 163 15.39 0.40 16.97
CA ASP A 163 16.49 -0.51 17.27
C ASP A 163 17.09 -0.21 18.66
N ASN A 164 16.52 -0.85 19.69
CA ASN A 164 17.00 -0.79 21.07
C ASN A 164 18.01 -1.88 21.40
N ALA A 165 18.74 -2.44 20.44
CA ALA A 165 19.81 -3.42 20.67
C ALA A 165 21.06 -2.85 21.38
N MET A 166 20.89 -1.82 22.23
CA MET A 166 21.91 -1.07 22.95
C MET A 166 21.69 -1.17 24.48
N PRO A 167 22.70 -0.81 25.30
CA PRO A 167 22.62 -0.93 26.76
C PRO A 167 21.66 0.08 27.42
N ALA A 168 21.39 1.21 26.78
CA ALA A 168 20.46 2.22 27.27
C ALA A 168 19.13 2.13 26.52
N SER A 169 18.03 1.95 27.26
CA SER A 169 16.68 2.05 26.71
C SER A 169 16.35 3.51 26.41
N LEU A 170 15.90 3.79 25.20
CA LEU A 170 15.34 5.07 24.80
C LEU A 170 13.92 4.85 24.29
N ASP A 171 13.00 5.75 24.64
CA ASP A 171 11.76 5.91 23.88
C ASP A 171 12.13 6.63 22.57
N ARG A 172 12.21 5.86 21.48
CA ARG A 172 12.67 6.36 20.19
C ARG A 172 11.59 7.14 19.45
N LEU A 173 10.33 6.87 19.77
CA LEU A 173 9.19 7.56 19.18
C LEU A 173 8.81 8.84 19.92
N GLY A 174 9.16 8.95 21.21
CA GLY A 174 8.90 10.15 21.99
C GLY A 174 7.42 10.52 22.02
N SER A 175 6.54 9.52 22.00
CA SER A 175 5.08 9.68 21.88
C SER A 175 4.59 10.29 20.56
N ALA A 176 5.26 10.04 19.43
CA ALA A 176 4.75 10.41 18.11
C ALA A 176 3.39 9.74 17.81
N ALA A 177 2.56 10.40 17.00
CA ALA A 177 1.36 9.79 16.43
C ALA A 177 1.74 8.95 15.20
N VAL A 178 1.13 7.78 15.02
CA VAL A 178 1.31 6.92 13.85
C VAL A 178 0.00 6.83 13.06
N VAL A 179 0.07 7.14 11.78
CA VAL A 179 -0.97 6.88 10.80
C VAL A 179 -0.48 5.78 9.88
N SER A 180 -1.19 4.67 9.84
CA SER A 180 -0.87 3.58 8.93
C SER A 180 -1.85 3.54 7.76
N ARG A 181 -1.26 3.43 6.58
CA ARG A 181 -1.90 3.06 5.30
C ARG A 181 -1.37 1.72 4.79
N GLY A 182 -0.85 0.91 5.72
CA GLY A 182 -0.06 -0.30 5.48
C GLY A 182 1.29 -0.22 6.20
N GLY A 183 2.30 -0.89 5.62
CA GLY A 183 3.69 -0.77 6.03
C GLY A 183 4.06 -1.57 7.27
N THR A 184 5.23 -1.28 7.81
CA THR A 184 5.79 -1.99 8.97
C THR A 184 6.27 -1.02 10.03
N LEU A 185 5.93 -1.30 11.29
CA LEU A 185 6.60 -0.75 12.47
C LEU A 185 7.25 -1.91 13.21
N ALA A 186 8.58 -1.96 13.14
CA ALA A 186 9.38 -3.00 13.78
C ALA A 186 10.06 -2.45 15.03
N SER A 187 10.13 -3.25 16.09
CA SER A 187 10.92 -2.95 17.28
C SER A 187 11.84 -4.11 17.62
N ILE A 188 13.09 -3.77 17.92
CA ILE A 188 14.14 -4.70 18.33
C ILE A 188 14.54 -4.29 19.74
N PRO A 189 14.06 -5.00 20.78
CA PRO A 189 14.45 -4.72 22.15
C PRO A 189 15.93 -4.99 22.42
N SER A 190 16.39 -4.57 23.59
CA SER A 190 17.75 -4.88 24.03
C SER A 190 17.91 -6.39 24.26
N ALA A 191 18.99 -6.95 23.71
CA ALA A 191 19.42 -8.32 24.02
C ALA A 191 20.23 -8.40 25.32
N VAL A 192 20.43 -7.28 26.02
CA VAL A 192 21.15 -7.22 27.29
C VAL A 192 20.24 -7.74 28.42
N PRO A 193 20.69 -8.71 29.23
CA PRO A 193 19.92 -9.21 30.37
C PRO A 193 19.47 -8.10 31.35
N GLY A 194 18.23 -8.18 31.82
CA GLY A 194 17.63 -7.24 32.78
C GLY A 194 17.30 -5.86 32.22
N VAL A 195 17.51 -5.61 30.92
CA VAL A 195 17.15 -4.33 30.30
C VAL A 195 15.68 -4.33 29.90
N HIS A 196 15.00 -3.25 30.23
CA HIS A 196 13.59 -3.02 29.94
C HIS A 196 13.47 -1.92 28.90
N THR A 197 12.90 -2.22 27.73
CA THR A 197 12.67 -1.24 26.66
C THR A 197 11.21 -0.87 26.58
N VAL A 198 10.91 0.42 26.52
CA VAL A 198 9.54 0.94 26.37
C VAL A 198 9.51 1.96 25.24
N GLU A 199 8.59 1.75 24.30
CA GLU A 199 8.28 2.65 23.20
C GLU A 199 6.85 3.16 23.36
N HIS A 200 6.66 4.48 23.38
CA HIS A 200 5.34 5.09 23.51
C HIS A 200 4.88 5.68 22.18
N VAL A 201 3.65 5.35 21.80
CA VAL A 201 2.94 5.91 20.65
C VAL A 201 1.69 6.60 21.16
N GLN A 202 1.55 7.90 20.89
CA GLN A 202 0.40 8.67 21.38
C GLN A 202 -0.92 8.20 20.76
N SER A 203 -0.91 7.90 19.47
CA SER A 203 -2.10 7.43 18.78
C SER A 203 -1.73 6.60 17.56
N LEU A 204 -2.48 5.53 17.31
CA LEU A 204 -2.46 4.77 16.06
C LEU A 204 -3.76 4.99 15.29
N ALA A 205 -3.65 5.47 14.06
CA ALA A 205 -4.77 5.54 13.12
C ALA A 205 -4.58 4.53 11.99
N LEU A 206 -5.42 3.49 11.94
CA LEU A 206 -5.45 2.51 10.86
C LEU A 206 -6.41 2.99 9.75
N GLN A 207 -5.87 3.59 8.70
CA GLN A 207 -6.66 4.19 7.62
C GLN A 207 -6.98 3.19 6.50
N GLN A 208 -6.00 2.37 6.12
CA GLN A 208 -6.10 1.38 5.04
C GLN A 208 -4.89 0.45 5.06
N GLY A 209 -4.89 -0.56 4.18
CA GLY A 209 -3.81 -1.54 4.09
C GLY A 209 -3.69 -2.40 5.34
N ARG A 210 -2.62 -3.19 5.42
CA ARG A 210 -2.29 -3.95 6.63
C ARG A 210 -1.02 -3.37 7.26
N LEU A 211 -1.11 -2.89 8.50
CA LEU A 211 0.06 -2.58 9.31
C LEU A 211 0.66 -3.87 9.85
N THR A 212 1.96 -4.05 9.69
CA THR A 212 2.70 -5.07 10.43
C THR A 212 3.38 -4.45 11.63
N LEU A 213 2.99 -4.87 12.84
CA LEU A 213 3.75 -4.63 14.07
C LEU A 213 4.63 -5.84 14.32
N SER A 214 5.94 -5.66 14.20
CA SER A 214 6.90 -6.75 14.44
C SER A 214 7.73 -6.43 15.67
N GLN A 215 7.77 -7.34 16.64
CA GLN A 215 8.57 -7.17 17.84
C GLN A 215 9.28 -8.47 18.18
N SER A 216 10.61 -8.36 18.33
CA SER A 216 11.42 -9.47 18.81
C SER A 216 11.35 -9.55 20.35
N PRO A 217 11.49 -10.73 20.97
CA PRO A 217 11.63 -10.82 22.42
C PRO A 217 12.89 -10.12 22.92
N ALA A 218 12.80 -9.49 24.09
CA ALA A 218 13.97 -9.11 24.88
C ALA A 218 14.71 -10.35 25.42
N ALA A 219 15.86 -10.12 26.08
CA ALA A 219 16.51 -11.14 26.90
C ALA A 219 15.56 -11.73 27.95
N ALA A 220 15.84 -12.96 28.41
CA ALA A 220 14.92 -13.77 29.23
C ALA A 220 14.47 -13.10 30.55
N ASP A 221 15.30 -12.24 31.13
CA ASP A 221 15.06 -11.44 32.34
C ASP A 221 14.78 -9.95 32.05
N GLY A 222 14.76 -9.55 30.78
CA GLY A 222 14.38 -8.22 30.32
C GLY A 222 12.88 -8.09 30.04
N SER A 223 12.47 -6.90 29.60
CA SER A 223 11.10 -6.70 29.08
C SER A 223 11.09 -5.77 27.87
N ALA A 224 10.07 -5.92 27.04
CA ALA A 224 9.88 -5.04 25.90
C ALA A 224 8.40 -4.68 25.74
N LEU A 225 8.12 -3.38 25.78
CA LEU A 225 6.77 -2.83 25.64
C LEU A 225 6.73 -1.85 24.47
N LEU A 226 5.85 -2.12 23.50
CA LEU A 226 5.38 -1.13 22.53
C LEU A 226 3.94 -0.78 22.87
N ARG A 227 3.69 0.46 23.30
CA ARG A 227 2.40 0.89 23.82
C ARG A 227 1.78 1.96 22.94
N PHE A 228 0.51 1.76 22.59
CA PHE A 228 -0.32 2.74 21.88
C PHE A 228 -1.39 3.29 22.82
N GLU A 229 -1.34 4.59 23.12
CA GLU A 229 -2.26 5.23 24.09
C GLU A 229 -3.67 5.43 23.54
N SER A 230 -3.83 5.40 22.22
CA SER A 230 -5.14 5.35 21.58
C SER A 230 -5.06 4.68 20.22
N VAL A 231 -6.13 3.99 19.83
CA VAL A 231 -6.25 3.39 18.50
C VAL A 231 -7.57 3.81 17.87
N SER A 232 -7.49 4.25 16.62
CA SER A 232 -8.65 4.52 15.77
C SER A 232 -8.54 3.73 14.48
N ARG A 233 -9.69 3.29 13.96
CA ARG A 233 -9.79 2.59 12.69
C ARG A 233 -10.98 3.16 11.91
N SER A 234 -10.75 3.55 10.65
CA SER A 234 -11.83 3.97 9.75
C SER A 234 -12.74 2.79 9.41
N ALA A 235 -13.98 3.05 8.98
CA ALA A 235 -14.87 1.99 8.47
C ALA A 235 -14.29 1.39 7.18
N GLY A 236 -14.11 0.06 7.12
CA GLY A 236 -13.34 -0.58 6.06
C GLY A 236 -11.85 -0.16 6.06
N GLY A 237 -11.37 0.36 7.19
CA GLY A 237 -10.02 0.86 7.39
C GLY A 237 -8.99 -0.25 7.58
N GLY A 238 -7.76 0.15 7.85
CA GLY A 238 -6.62 -0.77 7.87
C GLY A 238 -6.75 -1.93 8.86
N THR A 239 -6.02 -3.00 8.58
CA THR A 239 -5.92 -4.21 9.42
C THR A 239 -4.54 -4.29 10.08
N LEU A 240 -4.40 -5.20 11.03
CA LEU A 240 -3.17 -5.36 11.82
C LEU A 240 -2.66 -6.80 11.74
N LEU A 241 -1.38 -6.96 11.46
CA LEU A 241 -0.62 -8.18 11.72
C LEU A 241 0.36 -7.91 12.86
N VAL A 242 0.28 -8.69 13.93
CA VAL A 242 1.24 -8.65 15.03
C VAL A 242 2.14 -9.87 14.93
N SER A 243 3.45 -9.68 14.77
CA SER A 243 4.41 -10.77 14.61
C SER A 243 5.51 -10.72 15.67
N GLY A 244 5.86 -11.90 16.19
CA GLY A 244 6.88 -12.01 17.23
C GLY A 244 6.82 -13.33 17.98
N GLY A 245 7.96 -13.74 18.56
CA GLY A 245 7.99 -14.84 19.52
C GLY A 245 7.50 -14.38 20.90
N GLN A 246 6.93 -15.27 21.71
CA GLN A 246 6.53 -14.97 23.09
C GLN A 246 5.59 -13.75 23.25
N LEU A 247 4.80 -13.44 22.22
CA LEU A 247 3.87 -12.31 22.24
C LEU A 247 2.92 -12.37 23.44
N GLY A 248 2.80 -11.22 24.09
CA GLY A 248 2.06 -11.05 25.34
C GLY A 248 2.88 -11.33 26.59
N GLN A 249 4.08 -11.88 26.53
CA GLN A 249 4.91 -12.02 27.73
C GLN A 249 5.60 -10.69 28.05
N ALA A 250 6.15 -10.53 29.26
CA ALA A 250 6.91 -9.33 29.61
C ALA A 250 8.06 -9.07 28.62
N VAL A 251 8.69 -10.13 28.13
CA VAL A 251 9.76 -10.07 27.13
C VAL A 251 9.31 -9.59 25.75
N ASN A 252 8.01 -9.65 25.43
CA ASN A 252 7.46 -9.19 24.16
C ASN A 252 5.99 -8.79 24.31
N ARG A 253 5.75 -7.50 24.57
CA ARG A 253 4.42 -6.97 24.88
C ARG A 253 4.07 -5.83 23.94
N ILE A 254 2.92 -5.96 23.28
CA ILE A 254 2.29 -4.90 22.49
C ILE A 254 0.93 -4.59 23.12
N GLU A 255 0.66 -3.31 23.37
CA GLU A 255 -0.56 -2.84 24.03
C GLU A 255 -1.33 -1.83 23.19
N LEU A 256 -2.63 -2.03 23.07
CA LEU A 256 -3.56 -1.11 22.41
C LEU A 256 -4.58 -0.60 23.43
N ALA A 257 -4.48 0.66 23.81
CA ALA A 257 -5.49 1.30 24.65
C ALA A 257 -6.71 1.74 23.83
N GLY A 258 -7.90 1.62 24.44
CA GLY A 258 -9.15 2.10 23.86
C GLY A 258 -9.76 1.24 22.74
N VAL A 259 -9.20 0.06 22.46
CA VAL A 259 -9.77 -0.86 21.45
C VAL A 259 -10.97 -1.62 22.02
N ALA A 260 -12.09 -1.58 21.31
CA ALA A 260 -13.25 -2.41 21.60
C ALA A 260 -13.08 -3.80 20.97
N ALA A 261 -13.11 -4.85 21.80
CA ALA A 261 -13.09 -6.24 21.35
C ALA A 261 -14.51 -6.80 21.17
N VAL A 262 -14.67 -7.75 20.25
CA VAL A 262 -15.91 -8.51 20.06
C VAL A 262 -15.66 -9.94 20.52
N ASN A 263 -16.30 -10.35 21.61
CA ASN A 263 -16.05 -11.66 22.25
C ASN A 263 -14.54 -11.91 22.50
N ASN A 264 -13.86 -10.90 23.06
CA ASN A 264 -12.41 -10.85 23.32
C ASN A 264 -11.50 -10.84 22.07
N LEU A 265 -12.05 -10.85 20.86
CA LEU A 265 -11.26 -10.73 19.63
C LEU A 265 -11.15 -9.29 19.16
N ILE A 266 -10.03 -9.00 18.49
CA ILE A 266 -9.87 -7.81 17.66
C ILE A 266 -10.09 -8.28 16.21
N PRO A 267 -11.28 -8.10 15.60
CA PRO A 267 -11.60 -8.77 14.34
C PRO A 267 -10.65 -8.42 13.18
N TRP A 268 -10.15 -7.19 13.17
CA TRP A 268 -9.26 -6.65 12.15
C TRP A 268 -7.77 -6.95 12.42
N ALA A 269 -7.44 -7.74 13.45
CA ALA A 269 -6.08 -8.11 13.79
C ALA A 269 -5.83 -9.62 13.79
N VAL A 270 -4.65 -10.02 13.32
CA VAL A 270 -4.13 -11.40 13.35
C VAL A 270 -2.76 -11.41 14.03
N VAL A 271 -2.48 -12.47 14.75
CA VAL A 271 -1.16 -12.73 15.35
C VAL A 271 -0.42 -13.78 14.55
N GLN A 272 0.87 -13.56 14.31
CA GLN A 272 1.79 -14.54 13.78
C GLN A 272 2.82 -14.90 14.83
N SER A 273 2.68 -16.09 15.41
CA SER A 273 3.69 -16.69 16.27
C SER A 273 4.51 -17.66 15.43
N SER A 274 5.81 -17.42 15.31
CA SER A 274 6.72 -18.11 14.38
C SER A 274 6.19 -18.12 12.94
N THR A 275 5.62 -19.23 12.49
CA THR A 275 5.04 -19.39 11.13
C THR A 275 3.52 -19.56 11.14
N ALA A 276 2.88 -19.70 12.30
CA ALA A 276 1.46 -19.94 12.43
C ALA A 276 0.68 -18.63 12.61
N TYR A 277 -0.44 -18.51 11.90
CA TYR A 277 -1.38 -17.39 12.05
C TYR A 277 -2.54 -17.79 12.96
N ASP A 278 -2.92 -16.86 13.83
CA ASP A 278 -3.98 -17.06 14.81
C ASP A 278 -4.79 -15.76 15.00
N LEU A 279 -6.02 -15.86 15.49
CA LEU A 279 -6.85 -14.68 15.78
C LEU A 279 -6.23 -13.88 16.93
N ALA A 280 -6.31 -12.55 16.84
CA ALA A 280 -5.82 -11.68 17.91
C ALA A 280 -6.85 -11.56 19.04
N LYS A 281 -6.44 -11.90 20.25
CA LYS A 281 -7.20 -11.67 21.48
C LYS A 281 -6.70 -10.39 22.16
N LEU A 282 -7.63 -9.56 22.64
CA LEU A 282 -7.35 -8.42 23.51
C LEU A 282 -7.56 -8.84 24.96
N GLU A 283 -6.55 -8.69 25.80
CA GLU A 283 -6.65 -8.87 27.25
C GLU A 283 -7.16 -7.58 27.92
N SER A 284 -7.64 -7.70 29.16
CA SER A 284 -8.22 -6.56 29.91
C SER A 284 -7.23 -5.42 30.18
N ASP A 285 -5.92 -5.69 30.13
CA ASP A 285 -4.85 -4.72 30.27
C ASP A 285 -4.41 -4.09 28.94
N GLY A 286 -5.16 -4.33 27.85
CA GLY A 286 -4.88 -3.79 26.51
C GLY A 286 -3.85 -4.61 25.72
N ARG A 287 -3.32 -5.69 26.29
CA ARG A 287 -2.31 -6.52 25.65
C ARG A 287 -2.90 -7.38 24.52
N ILE A 288 -2.21 -7.43 23.40
CA ILE A 288 -2.55 -8.34 22.29
C ILE A 288 -1.84 -9.68 22.51
N VAL A 289 -2.59 -10.78 22.40
CA VAL A 289 -2.06 -12.15 22.47
C VAL A 289 -2.68 -13.03 21.38
N PRO A 290 -2.01 -14.11 20.94
CA PRO A 290 -2.68 -15.12 20.12
C PRO A 290 -3.84 -15.75 20.89
N LEU A 291 -4.97 -16.01 20.22
CA LEU A 291 -6.10 -16.68 20.85
C LEU A 291 -5.67 -18.09 21.33
N PRO A 292 -5.83 -18.44 22.61
CA PRO A 292 -5.39 -19.74 23.12
C PRO A 292 -6.12 -20.89 22.44
N THR A 293 -5.44 -22.01 22.21
CA THR A 293 -6.01 -23.21 21.56
C THR A 293 -7.31 -23.68 22.22
N ALA A 294 -7.42 -23.60 23.54
CA ALA A 294 -8.62 -23.99 24.30
C ALA A 294 -9.84 -23.07 24.07
N SER A 295 -9.64 -21.88 23.50
CA SER A 295 -10.73 -20.95 23.14
C SER A 295 -11.33 -21.23 21.77
N TYR A 296 -10.76 -22.18 21.02
CA TYR A 296 -11.31 -22.67 19.78
C TYR A 296 -12.24 -23.85 20.02
N TYR A 297 -13.37 -23.84 19.31
CA TYR A 297 -14.24 -24.99 19.22
C TYR A 297 -13.86 -25.83 18.01
N THR A 298 -13.35 -27.03 18.28
CA THR A 298 -12.87 -27.99 17.26
C THR A 298 -13.84 -29.13 17.00
N GLY A 299 -14.97 -29.16 17.73
CA GLY A 299 -16.00 -30.20 17.64
C GLY A 299 -16.93 -30.07 16.44
N SER A 300 -17.97 -30.91 16.42
CA SER A 300 -19.00 -30.95 15.36
C SER A 300 -19.76 -29.62 15.24
N PRO A 301 -20.18 -29.19 14.02
CA PRO A 301 -20.91 -27.94 13.83
C PRO A 301 -22.15 -27.72 14.70
N SER A 302 -22.73 -28.76 15.29
CA SER A 302 -23.86 -28.62 16.22
C SER A 302 -23.57 -27.74 17.44
N GLY A 303 -22.29 -27.51 17.80
CA GLY A 303 -21.88 -26.58 18.86
C GLY A 303 -21.58 -25.15 18.40
N TRP A 304 -21.85 -24.82 17.14
CA TRP A 304 -21.58 -23.49 16.59
C TRP A 304 -22.67 -22.49 17.01
N THR A 305 -22.25 -21.47 17.75
CA THR A 305 -23.08 -20.39 18.27
C THR A 305 -22.42 -19.04 18.00
N ALA A 306 -23.14 -17.94 18.18
CA ALA A 306 -22.59 -16.59 17.99
C ALA A 306 -21.39 -16.24 18.88
N ALA A 307 -21.13 -17.00 19.96
CA ALA A 307 -19.95 -16.85 20.82
C ALA A 307 -18.80 -17.81 20.44
N THR A 308 -19.03 -18.72 19.48
CA THR A 308 -18.09 -19.78 19.13
C THR A 308 -17.05 -19.32 18.12
N ASN A 309 -15.77 -19.46 18.46
CA ASN A 309 -14.65 -19.40 17.52
C ASN A 309 -14.45 -20.80 16.91
N ALA A 310 -15.03 -21.07 15.75
CA ALA A 310 -14.92 -22.38 15.12
C ALA A 310 -13.54 -22.56 14.46
N ARG A 311 -12.86 -23.65 14.79
CA ARG A 311 -11.63 -24.11 14.11
C ARG A 311 -11.71 -25.62 13.92
N PRO A 312 -12.44 -26.09 12.89
CA PRO A 312 -12.70 -27.52 12.71
C PRO A 312 -11.40 -28.30 12.52
N ALA A 313 -11.27 -29.44 13.20
CA ALA A 313 -10.10 -30.33 13.04
C ALA A 313 -10.16 -31.19 11.77
N SER A 314 -11.31 -31.23 11.10
CA SER A 314 -11.57 -31.96 9.87
C SER A 314 -12.64 -31.25 9.06
N SER A 315 -12.71 -31.50 7.75
CA SER A 315 -13.69 -30.87 6.86
C SER A 315 -15.13 -31.29 7.19
N PRO A 316 -15.99 -30.41 7.76
CA PRO A 316 -17.34 -30.77 8.14
C PRO A 316 -18.36 -30.46 7.04
N THR A 317 -19.55 -31.05 7.15
CA THR A 317 -20.75 -30.70 6.37
C THR A 317 -21.78 -30.09 7.32
N LEU A 318 -22.32 -28.90 7.03
CA LEU A 318 -23.38 -28.33 7.86
C LEU A 318 -24.72 -28.95 7.53
N THR A 319 -25.42 -29.41 8.56
CA THR A 319 -26.78 -29.96 8.44
C THR A 319 -27.87 -28.92 8.68
N ASN A 320 -27.55 -27.83 9.39
CA ASN A 320 -28.43 -26.72 9.73
C ASN A 320 -27.75 -25.37 9.49
N ASN A 321 -28.52 -24.28 9.62
CA ASN A 321 -27.97 -22.93 9.71
C ASN A 321 -27.28 -22.77 11.07
N TYR A 322 -26.14 -22.09 11.09
CA TYR A 322 -25.40 -21.84 12.32
C TYR A 322 -25.05 -20.36 12.46
N SER A 323 -24.75 -19.96 13.69
CA SER A 323 -24.15 -18.66 13.98
C SER A 323 -22.74 -18.89 14.53
N LEU A 324 -21.82 -17.95 14.27
CA LEU A 324 -20.43 -18.03 14.69
C LEU A 324 -19.93 -16.67 15.15
N ASN A 325 -18.97 -16.69 16.07
CA ASN A 325 -18.15 -15.52 16.33
C ASN A 325 -17.11 -15.34 15.22
N ALA A 326 -16.35 -16.41 14.97
CA ALA A 326 -15.23 -16.45 14.03
C ALA A 326 -15.13 -17.85 13.39
N LEU A 327 -14.53 -17.91 12.20
CA LEU A 327 -14.20 -19.16 11.52
C LEU A 327 -12.71 -19.18 11.16
N VAL A 328 -11.99 -20.19 11.62
CA VAL A 328 -10.60 -20.46 11.24
C VAL A 328 -10.56 -21.74 10.41
N LEU A 329 -9.96 -21.65 9.23
CA LEU A 329 -9.72 -22.78 8.35
C LEU A 329 -8.22 -22.95 8.19
N ASP A 330 -7.71 -24.03 8.76
CA ASP A 330 -6.34 -24.46 8.54
C ASP A 330 -6.17 -25.09 7.14
N SER A 331 -4.92 -25.21 6.70
CA SER A 331 -4.58 -25.82 5.41
C SER A 331 -5.24 -27.17 5.23
N GLY A 332 -5.98 -27.36 4.13
CA GLY A 332 -6.68 -28.61 3.79
C GLY A 332 -8.02 -28.80 4.48
N ILE A 333 -8.43 -27.90 5.39
CA ILE A 333 -9.76 -27.94 6.00
C ILE A 333 -10.75 -27.24 5.06
N HIS A 334 -11.82 -27.95 4.72
CA HIS A 334 -12.90 -27.49 3.84
C HIS A 334 -14.23 -27.48 4.58
N LEU A 335 -15.20 -26.68 4.13
CA LEU A 335 -16.61 -26.96 4.41
C LEU A 335 -17.15 -27.75 3.22
N ASN A 336 -17.52 -29.01 3.44
CA ASN A 336 -18.03 -29.89 2.40
C ASN A 336 -19.43 -29.45 1.94
N GLY A 337 -19.79 -29.70 0.69
CA GLY A 337 -21.06 -29.25 0.13
C GLY A 337 -22.28 -29.68 0.96
N PRO A 338 -23.23 -28.76 1.26
CA PRO A 338 -24.34 -29.06 2.16
C PRO A 338 -25.49 -29.80 1.45
N GLY A 339 -26.37 -30.45 2.21
CA GLY A 339 -27.56 -31.14 1.66
C GLY A 339 -28.71 -30.21 1.23
N GLY A 340 -28.58 -28.92 1.53
CA GLY A 340 -29.48 -27.82 1.17
C GLY A 340 -28.74 -26.51 1.45
N ASP A 341 -29.23 -25.35 1.04
CA ASP A 341 -28.59 -24.07 1.38
C ASP A 341 -28.44 -23.90 2.89
N ARG A 342 -27.26 -23.47 3.34
CA ARG A 342 -26.96 -23.25 4.76
C ARG A 342 -26.37 -21.89 5.03
N ASP A 343 -26.96 -21.21 6.01
CA ASP A 343 -26.47 -19.92 6.48
C ASP A 343 -25.40 -20.11 7.55
N ILE A 344 -24.31 -19.37 7.39
CA ILE A 344 -23.31 -19.13 8.42
C ILE A 344 -23.42 -17.66 8.80
N ASN A 345 -24.02 -17.42 9.97
CA ASN A 345 -24.37 -16.08 10.44
C ASN A 345 -23.29 -15.54 11.38
N PHE A 346 -22.81 -14.33 11.11
CA PHE A 346 -21.84 -13.61 11.92
C PHE A 346 -22.42 -12.32 12.51
N SER A 347 -23.70 -12.03 12.31
CA SER A 347 -24.33 -10.75 12.66
C SER A 347 -24.28 -10.38 14.15
N ALA A 348 -24.04 -11.35 15.04
CA ALA A 348 -23.83 -11.16 16.47
C ALA A 348 -22.40 -11.54 16.94
N GLY A 349 -21.49 -11.77 15.99
CA GLY A 349 -20.12 -12.22 16.22
C GLY A 349 -19.08 -11.23 15.71
N ALA A 350 -17.81 -11.63 15.79
CA ALA A 350 -16.67 -10.86 15.31
C ALA A 350 -16.60 -10.74 13.77
N ALA A 351 -17.39 -11.53 13.02
CA ALA A 351 -17.45 -11.47 11.55
C ALA A 351 -16.10 -11.69 10.85
N VAL A 352 -15.25 -12.52 11.45
CA VAL A 352 -13.90 -12.80 10.97
C VAL A 352 -13.75 -14.23 10.46
N ILE A 353 -13.13 -14.35 9.28
CA ILE A 353 -12.72 -15.61 8.66
C ILE A 353 -11.21 -15.57 8.46
N LEU A 354 -10.50 -16.52 9.04
CA LEU A 354 -9.06 -16.68 8.92
C LEU A 354 -8.73 -17.95 8.16
N GLN A 355 -8.03 -17.82 7.04
CA GLN A 355 -7.41 -18.92 6.31
C GLN A 355 -5.90 -18.86 6.56
N THR A 356 -5.39 -19.83 7.34
CA THR A 356 -4.05 -19.72 7.95
C THR A 356 -2.90 -20.04 7.00
N GLY A 357 -3.15 -20.71 5.86
CA GLY A 357 -2.14 -21.09 4.88
C GLY A 357 -2.57 -22.29 4.04
N GLY A 358 -1.84 -22.62 2.96
CA GLY A 358 -2.23 -23.72 2.06
C GLY A 358 -3.55 -23.44 1.31
N GLU A 359 -4.39 -24.45 1.07
CA GLU A 359 -5.69 -24.31 0.40
C GLU A 359 -6.85 -24.76 1.28
N SER A 360 -7.90 -23.95 1.35
CA SER A 360 -9.18 -24.24 1.99
C SER A 360 -10.32 -23.90 1.03
N ARG A 361 -11.45 -24.62 1.15
CA ARG A 361 -12.57 -24.49 0.21
C ARG A 361 -13.89 -24.55 0.96
N ILE A 362 -14.81 -23.69 0.58
CA ILE A 362 -16.22 -23.73 0.97
C ILE A 362 -16.94 -24.31 -0.25
N LEU A 363 -17.23 -25.60 -0.21
CA LEU A 363 -17.76 -26.34 -1.34
C LEU A 363 -19.28 -26.18 -1.42
N ASN A 364 -19.82 -26.22 -2.63
CA ASN A 364 -21.25 -26.41 -2.89
C ASN A 364 -21.56 -27.91 -3.10
N ASN A 365 -22.85 -28.25 -3.18
CA ASN A 365 -23.30 -29.57 -3.64
C ASN A 365 -24.45 -29.37 -4.63
N GLY A 366 -24.13 -29.40 -5.93
CA GLY A 366 -25.07 -29.01 -6.97
C GLY A 366 -25.48 -27.54 -6.80
N THR A 367 -26.77 -27.29 -6.65
CA THR A 367 -27.35 -25.95 -6.40
C THR A 367 -27.24 -25.53 -4.93
N ASN A 368 -26.99 -26.45 -4.00
CA ASN A 368 -26.95 -26.15 -2.58
C ASN A 368 -25.63 -25.52 -2.18
N GLU A 369 -25.68 -24.45 -1.39
CA GLU A 369 -24.49 -23.68 -1.05
C GLU A 369 -24.42 -23.15 0.38
N TYR A 370 -23.24 -22.63 0.73
CA TYR A 370 -23.05 -21.87 1.94
C TYR A 370 -23.27 -20.37 1.68
N ARG A 371 -24.04 -19.77 2.58
CA ARG A 371 -24.44 -18.37 2.57
C ARG A 371 -23.87 -17.69 3.81
N PHE A 372 -22.96 -16.76 3.62
CA PHE A 372 -22.32 -15.99 4.68
C PHE A 372 -23.12 -14.72 4.93
N ASN A 373 -23.62 -14.55 6.15
CA ASN A 373 -24.39 -13.37 6.54
C ASN A 373 -23.63 -12.57 7.61
N PHE A 374 -23.11 -11.42 7.22
CA PHE A 374 -22.36 -10.53 8.11
C PHE A 374 -23.25 -9.50 8.83
N GLY A 375 -24.54 -9.37 8.46
CA GLY A 375 -25.42 -8.35 9.01
C GLY A 375 -24.84 -6.94 8.82
N SER A 376 -24.82 -6.13 9.88
CA SER A 376 -24.21 -4.79 9.86
C SER A 376 -22.69 -4.79 10.10
N ALA A 377 -22.10 -5.93 10.44
CA ALA A 377 -20.66 -6.04 10.66
C ALA A 377 -19.90 -6.05 9.32
N GLU A 378 -18.63 -5.64 9.39
CA GLU A 378 -17.69 -5.82 8.29
C GLU A 378 -17.22 -7.27 8.24
N GLY A 379 -17.41 -7.94 7.10
CA GLY A 379 -16.92 -9.30 6.88
C GLY A 379 -15.41 -9.30 6.59
N LEU A 380 -14.60 -9.74 7.55
CA LEU A 380 -13.14 -9.71 7.46
C LEU A 380 -12.59 -11.07 7.02
N PHE A 381 -11.96 -11.11 5.85
CA PHE A 381 -11.27 -12.27 5.29
C PHE A 381 -9.76 -12.07 5.42
N HIS A 382 -9.16 -12.65 6.45
CA HIS A 382 -7.70 -12.77 6.60
C HIS A 382 -7.24 -14.03 5.89
N VAL A 383 -6.58 -13.90 4.76
CA VAL A 383 -6.21 -15.05 3.92
C VAL A 383 -4.71 -15.06 3.67
N PHE A 384 -4.02 -16.07 4.20
CA PHE A 384 -2.57 -16.23 4.08
C PHE A 384 -2.17 -17.32 3.07
N GLY A 385 -3.08 -18.23 2.74
CA GLY A 385 -2.97 -19.20 1.66
C GLY A 385 -4.00 -18.94 0.56
N THR A 386 -4.88 -19.89 0.28
CA THR A 386 -5.97 -19.77 -0.68
C THR A 386 -7.29 -20.19 -0.05
N LEU A 387 -8.30 -19.32 -0.12
CA LEU A 387 -9.68 -19.64 0.25
C LEU A 387 -10.56 -19.56 -0.99
N THR A 388 -11.28 -20.63 -1.32
CA THR A 388 -12.27 -20.60 -2.41
C THR A 388 -13.68 -20.73 -1.87
N LEU A 389 -14.56 -19.79 -2.21
CA LEU A 389 -15.99 -19.85 -1.95
C LEU A 389 -16.70 -20.31 -3.21
N GLN A 390 -17.09 -21.59 -3.25
CA GLN A 390 -17.88 -22.12 -4.35
C GLN A 390 -19.36 -21.82 -4.15
N ARG A 391 -20.03 -21.69 -5.28
CA ARG A 391 -21.43 -21.36 -5.38
C ARG A 391 -22.22 -22.51 -5.97
N GLY A 392 -23.45 -22.66 -5.49
CA GLY A 392 -24.52 -23.38 -6.18
C GLY A 392 -25.20 -22.51 -7.23
N ASP A 393 -26.34 -21.92 -6.90
CA ASP A 393 -27.10 -21.06 -7.82
C ASP A 393 -27.63 -19.74 -7.21
N GLY A 394 -27.42 -19.49 -5.92
CA GLY A 394 -27.97 -18.34 -5.20
C GLY A 394 -26.99 -17.20 -4.92
N THR A 395 -27.13 -16.57 -3.76
CA THR A 395 -26.28 -15.46 -3.28
C THR A 395 -25.41 -15.97 -2.13
N ASN A 396 -24.08 -15.82 -2.23
CA ASN A 396 -23.17 -16.41 -1.23
C ASN A 396 -22.88 -15.50 -0.05
N VAL A 397 -22.95 -14.18 -0.23
CA VAL A 397 -22.53 -13.22 0.79
C VAL A 397 -23.56 -12.10 0.92
N PHE A 398 -23.98 -11.86 2.17
CA PHE A 398 -24.97 -10.87 2.59
C PHE A 398 -24.38 -9.95 3.67
N GLY A 399 -24.81 -8.68 3.68
CA GLY A 399 -24.46 -7.72 4.73
C GLY A 399 -24.55 -6.28 4.28
N THR A 400 -24.45 -5.35 5.22
CA THR A 400 -24.42 -3.90 4.96
C THR A 400 -23.12 -3.25 5.42
N GLY A 401 -22.31 -3.94 6.24
CA GLY A 401 -21.03 -3.42 6.76
C GLY A 401 -19.86 -3.52 5.78
N GLY A 402 -20.02 -4.26 4.67
CA GLY A 402 -18.97 -4.47 3.68
C GLY A 402 -18.20 -5.76 3.88
N ILE A 403 -17.27 -6.04 2.96
CA ILE A 403 -16.30 -7.12 3.05
C ILE A 403 -14.89 -6.59 2.83
N THR A 404 -13.93 -7.11 3.59
CA THR A 404 -12.53 -6.73 3.48
C THR A 404 -11.67 -7.96 3.33
N LYS A 405 -10.86 -7.98 2.26
CA LYS A 405 -9.83 -8.99 2.00
C LYS A 405 -8.45 -8.44 2.39
N THR A 406 -7.78 -9.13 3.29
CA THR A 406 -6.40 -8.86 3.75
C THR A 406 -5.60 -10.17 3.83
N GLY A 407 -4.32 -10.10 4.14
CA GLY A 407 -3.36 -11.19 4.04
C GLY A 407 -2.87 -11.41 2.60
N PRO A 408 -1.63 -11.89 2.42
CA PRO A 408 -0.98 -11.99 1.11
C PRO A 408 -1.58 -13.06 0.21
N GLY A 409 -2.44 -13.93 0.74
CA GLY A 409 -3.05 -15.04 0.04
C GLY A 409 -4.15 -14.65 -0.94
N THR A 410 -4.77 -15.66 -1.52
CA THR A 410 -5.80 -15.56 -2.56
C THR A 410 -7.19 -15.89 -2.04
N LEU A 411 -8.14 -14.97 -2.18
CA LEU A 411 -9.56 -15.25 -1.99
C LEU A 411 -10.21 -15.41 -3.37
N ASN A 412 -10.70 -16.62 -3.66
CA ASN A 412 -11.47 -16.90 -4.86
C ASN A 412 -12.97 -16.84 -4.52
N LEU A 413 -13.68 -15.94 -5.18
CA LEU A 413 -15.13 -15.82 -5.12
C LEU A 413 -15.71 -16.45 -6.40
N GLY A 414 -16.33 -17.63 -6.25
CA GLY A 414 -16.88 -18.44 -7.34
C GLY A 414 -16.04 -19.70 -7.61
N ASP A 415 -16.55 -20.58 -8.48
CA ASP A 415 -15.82 -21.80 -8.84
C ASP A 415 -14.61 -21.50 -9.74
N THR A 416 -13.74 -22.49 -9.93
CA THR A 416 -12.58 -22.38 -10.84
C THR A 416 -12.88 -22.94 -12.24
N THR A 417 -14.09 -23.47 -12.45
CA THR A 417 -14.50 -24.20 -13.66
C THR A 417 -15.36 -23.37 -14.62
N GLY A 418 -15.81 -22.17 -14.19
CA GLY A 418 -16.69 -21.29 -14.95
C GLY A 418 -18.16 -21.75 -14.98
N THR A 419 -18.54 -22.66 -14.09
CA THR A 419 -19.88 -23.29 -14.10
C THR A 419 -20.88 -22.44 -13.34
N ASN A 420 -20.52 -21.89 -12.18
CA ASN A 420 -21.35 -21.05 -11.34
C ASN A 420 -20.55 -19.79 -10.94
N GLY A 421 -21.02 -18.62 -11.38
CA GLY A 421 -20.38 -17.35 -11.06
C GLY A 421 -20.93 -16.72 -9.81
N PHE A 422 -20.06 -16.12 -9.00
CA PHE A 422 -20.30 -15.48 -7.73
C PHE A 422 -21.26 -14.27 -7.80
N ALA A 423 -21.95 -14.01 -6.70
CA ALA A 423 -22.95 -12.96 -6.48
C ALA A 423 -23.05 -12.71 -4.98
N SER A 424 -23.11 -11.43 -4.66
CA SER A 424 -23.25 -10.95 -3.31
C SER A 424 -24.32 -9.87 -3.30
N SER A 425 -25.14 -9.88 -2.25
CA SER A 425 -26.06 -8.80 -1.93
C SER A 425 -25.46 -7.82 -0.91
N ASN A 426 -24.16 -7.94 -0.62
CA ASN A 426 -23.46 -7.00 0.26
C ASN A 426 -23.60 -5.57 -0.27
N SER A 427 -24.20 -4.69 0.52
CA SER A 427 -24.39 -3.28 0.15
C SER A 427 -23.32 -2.35 0.72
N GLY A 428 -22.50 -2.85 1.64
CA GLY A 428 -21.31 -2.14 2.09
C GLY A 428 -20.16 -2.24 1.08
N PRO A 429 -19.03 -1.55 1.33
CA PRO A 429 -17.90 -1.56 0.43
C PRO A 429 -17.26 -2.96 0.33
N THR A 430 -16.69 -3.27 -0.83
CA THR A 430 -15.78 -4.39 -1.01
C THR A 430 -14.35 -3.85 -1.08
N THR A 431 -13.56 -4.13 -0.05
CA THR A 431 -12.20 -3.60 0.12
C THR A 431 -11.15 -4.69 -0.10
N LEU A 432 -10.17 -4.42 -0.95
CA LEU A 432 -8.96 -5.23 -1.10
C LEU A 432 -7.77 -4.45 -0.54
N HIS A 433 -7.20 -4.92 0.57
CA HIS A 433 -5.99 -4.32 1.15
C HIS A 433 -4.72 -4.91 0.56
N GLU A 434 -4.67 -6.23 0.34
CA GLU A 434 -3.48 -6.90 -0.20
C GLU A 434 -3.81 -8.33 -0.70
N GLY A 435 -2.81 -8.98 -1.29
CA GLY A 435 -2.93 -10.32 -1.84
C GLY A 435 -3.76 -10.33 -3.12
N THR A 436 -4.42 -11.44 -3.41
CA THR A 436 -5.26 -11.57 -4.61
C THR A 436 -6.73 -11.78 -4.26
N LEU A 437 -7.61 -11.04 -4.90
CA LEU A 437 -9.05 -11.32 -4.95
C LEU A 437 -9.40 -11.77 -6.36
N VAL A 438 -9.84 -13.02 -6.53
CA VAL A 438 -10.33 -13.52 -7.80
C VAL A 438 -11.84 -13.52 -7.76
N VAL A 439 -12.47 -12.93 -8.78
CA VAL A 439 -13.93 -12.91 -8.94
C VAL A 439 -14.26 -13.62 -10.23
N ASN A 440 -14.89 -14.79 -10.10
CA ASN A 440 -15.60 -15.44 -11.19
C ASN A 440 -17.04 -14.93 -11.12
N SER A 441 -17.44 -13.97 -11.96
CA SER A 441 -18.81 -13.44 -11.90
C SER A 441 -19.79 -14.21 -12.78
N LYS A 442 -19.32 -14.87 -13.84
CA LYS A 442 -20.12 -15.52 -14.89
C LYS A 442 -21.25 -14.60 -15.36
N ALA A 443 -20.91 -13.37 -15.69
CA ALA A 443 -21.86 -12.30 -16.06
C ALA A 443 -22.79 -11.78 -14.94
N SER A 444 -22.54 -12.16 -13.68
CA SER A 444 -23.23 -11.57 -12.53
C SER A 444 -22.73 -10.15 -12.25
N THR A 445 -23.61 -9.16 -12.37
CA THR A 445 -23.29 -7.77 -12.08
C THR A 445 -23.09 -7.49 -10.59
N SER A 446 -23.51 -8.41 -9.71
CA SER A 446 -23.45 -8.30 -8.24
C SER A 446 -22.34 -9.13 -7.60
N ALA A 447 -21.41 -9.70 -8.37
CA ALA A 447 -20.32 -10.53 -7.83
C ALA A 447 -19.44 -9.83 -6.79
N LEU A 448 -19.34 -8.51 -6.84
CA LEU A 448 -18.59 -7.70 -5.88
C LEU A 448 -19.50 -7.01 -4.84
N GLY A 449 -20.80 -7.34 -4.77
CA GLY A 449 -21.82 -6.63 -3.97
C GLY A 449 -22.54 -5.50 -4.73
N THR A 450 -23.06 -4.49 -4.05
CA THR A 450 -23.61 -3.25 -4.65
C THR A 450 -22.94 -1.97 -4.13
N GLY A 451 -22.15 -2.05 -3.04
CA GLY A 451 -21.35 -0.94 -2.55
C GLY A 451 -20.09 -0.67 -3.38
N ASP A 452 -19.35 0.37 -2.97
CA ASP A 452 -18.09 0.79 -3.60
C ASP A 452 -17.05 -0.34 -3.62
N LEU A 453 -16.28 -0.41 -4.71
CA LEU A 453 -15.05 -1.19 -4.75
C LEU A 453 -13.88 -0.31 -4.28
N ARG A 454 -13.12 -0.74 -3.28
CA ARG A 454 -11.92 -0.04 -2.80
C ARG A 454 -10.69 -0.92 -2.96
N LEU A 455 -9.77 -0.48 -3.80
CA LEU A 455 -8.48 -1.12 -3.98
C LEU A 455 -7.45 -0.29 -3.20
N ALA A 456 -7.13 -0.74 -1.99
CA ALA A 456 -6.10 -0.16 -1.12
C ALA A 456 -4.74 -0.84 -1.31
N GLY A 457 -4.69 -1.86 -2.16
CA GLY A 457 -3.51 -2.60 -2.54
C GLY A 457 -3.88 -3.88 -3.29
N GLY A 458 -2.88 -4.70 -3.62
CA GLY A 458 -3.07 -6.06 -4.11
C GLY A 458 -3.60 -6.17 -5.54
N LYS A 459 -4.11 -7.35 -5.89
CA LYS A 459 -4.53 -7.73 -7.25
C LYS A 459 -5.97 -8.21 -7.29
N LEU A 460 -6.81 -7.55 -8.09
CA LEU A 460 -8.15 -8.00 -8.44
C LEU A 460 -8.10 -8.75 -9.78
N VAL A 461 -8.53 -10.00 -9.81
CA VAL A 461 -8.65 -10.78 -11.05
C VAL A 461 -10.13 -10.96 -11.39
N LEU A 462 -10.57 -10.33 -12.46
CA LEU A 462 -11.90 -10.49 -13.02
C LEU A 462 -11.85 -11.63 -14.03
N THR A 463 -12.42 -12.77 -13.67
CA THR A 463 -12.44 -13.95 -14.54
C THR A 463 -13.82 -14.07 -15.14
N ASP A 464 -13.97 -13.76 -16.42
CA ASP A 464 -15.24 -13.77 -17.14
C ASP A 464 -15.03 -13.94 -18.66
N SER A 465 -15.85 -14.79 -19.29
CA SER A 465 -15.78 -15.03 -20.74
C SER A 465 -16.66 -14.08 -21.56
N SER A 466 -17.43 -13.22 -20.91
CA SER A 466 -18.35 -12.24 -21.49
C SER A 466 -18.24 -10.89 -20.78
N ALA A 467 -18.67 -9.81 -21.44
CA ALA A 467 -18.69 -8.49 -20.84
C ALA A 467 -19.58 -8.45 -19.58
N VAL A 468 -19.12 -7.75 -18.54
CA VAL A 468 -19.87 -7.58 -17.28
C VAL A 468 -19.83 -6.12 -16.87
N ALA A 469 -21.01 -5.56 -16.60
CA ALA A 469 -21.16 -4.20 -16.10
C ALA A 469 -21.36 -4.23 -14.58
N PHE A 470 -20.27 -4.08 -13.83
CA PHE A 470 -20.28 -4.06 -12.37
C PHE A 470 -20.89 -2.78 -11.81
N ASN A 471 -20.92 -1.69 -12.58
CA ASN A 471 -21.68 -0.44 -12.34
C ASN A 471 -21.57 0.17 -10.93
N ARG A 472 -20.42 0.02 -10.28
CA ARG A 472 -20.14 0.54 -8.94
C ARG A 472 -18.99 1.54 -8.95
N PRO A 473 -19.00 2.56 -8.09
CA PRO A 473 -17.84 3.40 -7.89
C PRO A 473 -16.62 2.57 -7.48
N THR A 474 -15.46 2.91 -8.04
CA THR A 474 -14.18 2.30 -7.70
C THR A 474 -13.24 3.37 -7.19
N ALA A 475 -12.64 3.15 -6.03
CA ALA A 475 -11.59 4.01 -5.48
C ALA A 475 -10.27 3.25 -5.44
N ILE A 476 -9.23 3.86 -6.03
CA ILE A 476 -7.84 3.41 -5.92
C ILE A 476 -7.19 4.26 -4.84
N THR A 477 -6.92 3.61 -3.72
CA THR A 477 -6.43 4.23 -2.47
C THR A 477 -5.06 3.69 -2.08
N GLY A 478 -4.55 2.70 -2.81
CA GLY A 478 -3.17 2.23 -2.77
C GLY A 478 -2.84 1.58 -4.10
N ASP A 479 -1.55 1.29 -4.32
CA ASP A 479 -1.08 0.69 -5.57
C ASP A 479 -1.72 -0.67 -5.82
N ALA A 480 -2.39 -0.81 -6.96
CA ALA A 480 -3.23 -1.97 -7.23
C ALA A 480 -3.11 -2.46 -8.68
N GLU A 481 -3.41 -3.73 -8.89
CA GLU A 481 -3.53 -4.35 -10.21
C GLU A 481 -4.96 -4.86 -10.45
N ILE A 482 -5.50 -4.63 -11.64
CA ILE A 482 -6.69 -5.29 -12.14
C ILE A 482 -6.31 -6.15 -13.35
N VAL A 483 -6.52 -7.46 -13.24
CA VAL A 483 -6.36 -8.41 -14.33
C VAL A 483 -7.71 -8.78 -14.87
N VAL A 484 -7.94 -8.54 -16.16
CA VAL A 484 -9.12 -9.06 -16.87
C VAL A 484 -8.75 -10.37 -17.55
N GLN A 485 -9.49 -11.43 -17.26
CA GLN A 485 -9.17 -12.80 -17.66
C GLN A 485 -10.44 -13.57 -18.07
N ARG A 486 -10.28 -14.68 -18.78
CA ARG A 486 -11.34 -15.64 -19.11
C ARG A 486 -11.22 -16.95 -18.31
N TYR A 487 -12.33 -17.70 -18.25
CA TYR A 487 -12.30 -19.08 -17.73
C TYR A 487 -11.55 -20.04 -18.65
N SER A 488 -11.65 -19.82 -19.96
CA SER A 488 -11.08 -20.65 -21.02
C SER A 488 -10.53 -19.79 -22.14
N ASN A 489 -9.62 -20.36 -22.93
CA ASN A 489 -8.96 -19.67 -24.04
C ASN A 489 -9.98 -19.06 -25.01
N GLY A 490 -9.76 -17.82 -25.42
CA GLY A 490 -10.60 -17.15 -26.42
C GLY A 490 -10.39 -15.65 -26.52
N ALA A 491 -11.32 -14.97 -27.21
CA ALA A 491 -11.28 -13.53 -27.41
C ALA A 491 -11.55 -12.75 -26.12
N GLY A 492 -10.87 -11.63 -25.89
CA GLY A 492 -11.06 -10.79 -24.71
C GLY A 492 -12.49 -10.28 -24.53
N ALA A 493 -12.88 -10.04 -23.28
CA ALA A 493 -14.13 -9.37 -22.91
C ALA A 493 -13.82 -7.97 -22.36
N SER A 494 -14.81 -7.08 -22.42
CA SER A 494 -14.70 -5.73 -21.85
C SER A 494 -15.64 -5.59 -20.65
N HIS A 495 -15.09 -5.29 -19.47
CA HIS A 495 -15.86 -5.03 -18.27
C HIS A 495 -16.02 -3.53 -18.03
N SER A 496 -17.04 -3.14 -17.26
CA SER A 496 -17.21 -1.76 -16.83
C SER A 496 -17.49 -1.66 -15.33
N PHE A 497 -16.92 -0.61 -14.74
CA PHE A 497 -17.25 -0.09 -13.42
C PHE A 497 -17.98 1.25 -13.57
N GLY A 498 -18.37 1.85 -12.44
CA GLY A 498 -18.92 3.20 -12.35
C GLY A 498 -17.80 4.25 -12.39
N THR A 499 -17.90 5.28 -11.56
CA THR A 499 -16.87 6.33 -11.45
C THR A 499 -15.54 5.79 -10.91
N LEU A 500 -14.44 6.44 -11.27
CA LEU A 500 -13.11 6.16 -10.73
C LEU A 500 -12.62 7.33 -9.88
N ALA A 501 -12.32 7.08 -8.62
CA ALA A 501 -11.53 7.99 -7.79
C ALA A 501 -10.11 7.45 -7.71
N LEU A 502 -9.12 8.25 -8.10
CA LEU A 502 -7.73 7.85 -8.16
C LEU A 502 -6.87 8.83 -7.36
N GLY A 503 -6.33 8.33 -6.25
CA GLY A 503 -5.35 9.04 -5.43
C GLY A 503 -3.96 9.07 -6.07
N PRO A 504 -2.92 9.44 -5.30
CA PRO A 504 -1.54 9.46 -5.77
C PRO A 504 -0.94 8.04 -5.85
N HIS A 505 -1.57 7.18 -6.64
CA HIS A 505 -1.29 5.74 -6.67
C HIS A 505 -1.15 5.23 -8.09
N ARG A 506 -0.51 4.07 -8.22
CA ARG A 506 -0.39 3.31 -9.47
C ARG A 506 -1.54 2.32 -9.59
N LEU A 507 -2.26 2.39 -10.70
CA LEU A 507 -3.19 1.36 -11.14
C LEU A 507 -2.61 0.67 -12.38
N VAL A 508 -2.35 -0.63 -12.26
CA VAL A 508 -1.99 -1.49 -13.38
C VAL A 508 -3.24 -2.19 -13.90
N VAL A 509 -3.46 -2.15 -15.22
CA VAL A 509 -4.50 -2.92 -15.89
C VAL A 509 -3.84 -3.87 -16.87
N SER A 510 -3.98 -5.15 -16.57
CA SER A 510 -3.37 -6.25 -17.30
C SER A 510 -4.46 -7.15 -17.87
N ARG A 511 -4.11 -7.93 -18.88
CA ARG A 511 -4.90 -9.11 -19.23
C ARG A 511 -4.34 -10.38 -18.61
N GLY A 512 -5.19 -11.39 -18.49
CA GLY A 512 -4.81 -12.75 -18.10
C GLY A 512 -4.50 -13.65 -19.30
N ASN A 513 -3.78 -14.74 -19.04
CA ASN A 513 -3.18 -15.61 -20.06
C ASN A 513 -4.20 -16.38 -20.92
N LYS A 514 -5.46 -16.47 -20.47
CA LYS A 514 -6.53 -17.16 -21.20
C LYS A 514 -7.19 -16.29 -22.28
N ILE A 515 -6.72 -15.05 -22.47
CA ILE A 515 -7.15 -14.19 -23.56
C ILE A 515 -6.11 -14.30 -24.69
N THR A 516 -6.48 -14.98 -25.77
CA THR A 516 -5.56 -15.31 -26.87
C THR A 516 -5.77 -14.44 -28.13
N SER A 517 -6.88 -13.70 -28.20
CA SER A 517 -7.23 -12.83 -29.32
C SER A 517 -8.19 -11.71 -28.91
N GLY A 518 -8.48 -10.79 -29.84
CA GLY A 518 -9.44 -9.69 -29.64
C GLY A 518 -8.94 -8.59 -28.68
N GLN A 519 -9.89 -7.83 -28.15
CA GLN A 519 -9.63 -6.75 -27.20
C GLN A 519 -10.09 -7.14 -25.80
N CYS A 520 -9.23 -6.94 -24.83
CA CYS A 520 -9.52 -7.06 -23.40
C CYS A 520 -9.73 -5.65 -22.83
N GLY A 521 -10.94 -5.34 -22.37
CA GLY A 521 -11.31 -3.98 -21.97
C GLY A 521 -11.64 -3.83 -20.50
N LEU A 522 -11.29 -2.69 -19.94
CA LEU A 522 -11.79 -2.23 -18.65
C LEU A 522 -12.26 -0.78 -18.80
N SER A 523 -13.50 -0.48 -18.42
CA SER A 523 -14.07 0.87 -18.57
C SER A 523 -14.48 1.46 -17.23
N PHE A 524 -14.17 2.73 -17.01
CA PHE A 524 -14.71 3.55 -15.93
C PHE A 524 -15.49 4.73 -16.51
N GLY A 525 -16.45 5.21 -15.73
CA GLY A 525 -17.15 6.48 -15.97
C GLY A 525 -16.24 7.68 -15.72
N SER A 526 -16.77 8.75 -15.13
CA SER A 526 -15.96 9.93 -14.79
C SER A 526 -14.81 9.56 -13.84
N VAL A 527 -13.65 10.16 -14.08
CA VAL A 527 -12.43 9.97 -13.28
C VAL A 527 -12.14 11.24 -12.49
N SER A 528 -11.94 11.11 -11.19
CA SER A 528 -11.49 12.19 -10.31
C SER A 528 -10.11 11.89 -9.76
N LEU A 529 -9.18 12.83 -9.94
CA LEU A 529 -7.81 12.75 -9.43
C LEU A 529 -7.71 13.55 -8.12
N SER A 530 -7.27 12.90 -7.05
CA SER A 530 -6.95 13.57 -5.77
C SER A 530 -5.45 13.63 -5.50
N GLY A 531 -4.64 13.12 -6.44
CA GLY A 531 -3.19 12.93 -6.37
C GLY A 531 -2.56 12.91 -7.75
N ASP A 532 -1.23 12.96 -7.79
CA ASP A 532 -0.47 12.64 -9.00
C ASP A 532 -0.48 11.12 -9.20
N ALA A 533 -1.14 10.65 -10.24
CA ALA A 533 -1.48 9.25 -10.41
C ALA A 533 -0.77 8.61 -11.60
N THR A 534 -0.60 7.29 -11.54
CA THR A 534 -0.03 6.51 -12.64
C THR A 534 -1.02 5.43 -13.10
N LEU A 535 -1.27 5.38 -14.40
CA LEU A 535 -2.02 4.33 -15.06
C LEU A 535 -1.07 3.55 -15.97
N GLU A 536 -1.00 2.25 -15.76
CA GLU A 536 -0.20 1.37 -16.60
C GLU A 536 -1.10 0.33 -17.24
N VAL A 537 -1.04 0.22 -18.57
CA VAL A 537 -1.86 -0.75 -19.31
C VAL A 537 -0.95 -1.72 -20.02
N ASN A 538 -1.08 -3.01 -19.72
CA ASN A 538 -0.17 -4.03 -20.19
C ASN A 538 -0.90 -5.09 -21.04
N ASN A 539 -0.42 -5.31 -22.27
CA ASN A 539 -0.88 -6.37 -23.16
C ASN A 539 -0.38 -7.73 -22.71
N ASN A 540 0.79 -7.83 -22.08
CA ASN A 540 1.40 -9.08 -21.55
C ASN A 540 1.57 -10.24 -22.56
N HIS A 541 1.29 -10.05 -23.86
CA HIS A 541 1.53 -11.00 -24.98
C HIS A 541 1.12 -10.33 -26.33
N ALA A 542 1.57 -10.83 -27.48
CA ALA A 542 1.54 -10.05 -28.73
C ALA A 542 0.17 -9.96 -29.46
N THR A 543 -0.72 -10.95 -29.29
CA THR A 543 -1.86 -11.15 -30.22
C THR A 543 -3.20 -10.52 -29.82
N ALA A 544 -3.27 -9.83 -28.69
CA ALA A 544 -4.49 -9.15 -28.26
C ALA A 544 -4.15 -7.89 -27.47
N ALA A 545 -5.03 -6.90 -27.55
CA ALA A 545 -4.81 -5.59 -26.95
C ALA A 545 -5.53 -5.47 -25.60
N THR A 546 -4.89 -4.83 -24.63
CA THR A 546 -5.51 -4.38 -23.38
C THR A 546 -5.87 -2.91 -23.52
N VAL A 547 -7.13 -2.57 -23.20
CA VAL A 547 -7.64 -1.19 -23.32
C VAL A 547 -8.30 -0.77 -22.01
N LEU A 548 -7.76 0.29 -21.40
CA LEU A 548 -8.40 0.99 -20.29
C LEU A 548 -9.18 2.20 -20.85
N SER A 549 -10.51 2.16 -20.78
CA SER A 549 -11.37 3.27 -21.19
C SER A 549 -11.78 4.12 -19.99
N LEU A 550 -11.57 5.43 -20.08
CA LEU A 550 -11.91 6.40 -19.06
C LEU A 550 -13.00 7.35 -19.57
N GLY A 551 -13.93 7.75 -18.71
CA GLY A 551 -14.82 8.88 -18.98
C GLY A 551 -14.10 10.23 -18.80
N ALA A 552 -14.87 11.28 -18.55
CA ALA A 552 -14.32 12.62 -18.33
C ALA A 552 -13.39 12.65 -17.11
N ILE A 553 -12.20 13.22 -17.28
CA ILE A 553 -11.20 13.39 -16.22
C ILE A 553 -11.33 14.79 -15.61
N ASN A 554 -11.28 14.85 -14.27
CA ASN A 554 -11.19 16.07 -13.48
C ASN A 554 -10.02 15.98 -12.48
N ASP A 555 -9.35 17.10 -12.24
CA ASP A 555 -8.23 17.24 -11.28
C ASP A 555 -8.64 17.99 -10.00
N ALA A 556 -9.95 18.08 -9.75
CA ALA A 556 -10.56 18.76 -8.61
C ALA A 556 -10.08 20.21 -8.40
N GLY A 557 -9.68 20.90 -9.48
CA GLY A 557 -9.26 22.31 -9.44
C GLY A 557 -7.82 22.53 -8.95
N THR A 558 -7.03 21.46 -8.77
CA THR A 558 -5.59 21.53 -8.51
C THR A 558 -4.87 20.80 -9.62
N ALA A 559 -3.99 21.47 -10.37
CA ALA A 559 -3.24 20.84 -11.45
C ALA A 559 -2.47 19.61 -10.94
N ARG A 560 -2.77 18.43 -11.50
CA ARG A 560 -2.12 17.13 -11.15
C ARG A 560 -1.36 16.55 -12.32
N THR A 561 -0.40 15.69 -12.03
CA THR A 561 0.22 14.84 -13.06
C THR A 561 -0.55 13.54 -13.21
N LEU A 562 -0.98 13.22 -14.43
CA LEU A 562 -1.45 11.89 -14.80
C LEU A 562 -0.41 11.23 -15.70
N THR A 563 0.25 10.22 -15.15
CA THR A 563 1.26 9.43 -15.85
C THR A 563 0.62 8.21 -16.50
N LEU A 564 0.92 7.98 -17.77
CA LEU A 564 0.46 6.85 -18.56
C LEU A 564 1.68 6.01 -18.97
N GLY A 565 1.62 4.71 -18.75
CA GLY A 565 2.69 3.78 -19.10
C GLY A 565 2.18 2.41 -19.58
N GLY A 566 3.12 1.48 -19.74
CA GLY A 566 2.86 0.15 -20.29
C GLY A 566 2.90 0.12 -21.81
N ASP A 567 2.47 -0.99 -22.41
CA ASP A 567 2.46 -1.22 -23.87
C ASP A 567 1.03 -1.29 -24.47
N GLY A 568 0.01 -1.15 -23.63
CA GLY A 568 -1.40 -1.14 -24.00
C GLY A 568 -1.95 0.24 -24.34
N THR A 569 -3.29 0.35 -24.34
CA THR A 569 -4.01 1.57 -24.74
C THR A 569 -4.81 2.16 -23.58
N VAL A 570 -4.66 3.46 -23.35
CA VAL A 570 -5.59 4.26 -22.56
C VAL A 570 -6.50 5.01 -23.51
N ARG A 571 -7.82 4.78 -23.43
CA ARG A 571 -8.82 5.42 -24.26
C ARG A 571 -9.58 6.47 -23.46
N LEU A 572 -9.61 7.72 -23.93
CA LEU A 572 -10.49 8.74 -23.37
C LEU A 572 -11.82 8.70 -24.14
N SER A 573 -12.86 8.20 -23.48
CA SER A 573 -14.20 8.01 -24.04
C SER A 573 -15.03 9.29 -24.04
N THR A 574 -14.57 10.30 -23.30
CA THR A 574 -15.17 11.63 -23.19
C THR A 574 -14.03 12.62 -23.02
N ALA A 575 -14.18 13.83 -23.56
CA ALA A 575 -13.20 14.88 -23.35
C ALA A 575 -13.04 15.20 -21.85
N PRO A 576 -11.83 15.48 -21.35
CA PRO A 576 -11.64 16.01 -20.00
C PRO A 576 -12.46 17.29 -19.81
N THR A 577 -13.14 17.43 -18.66
CA THR A 577 -14.00 18.59 -18.40
C THR A 577 -13.27 19.75 -17.74
N SER A 578 -12.22 19.46 -16.97
CA SER A 578 -11.49 20.45 -16.17
C SER A 578 -10.01 20.14 -15.96
N PHE A 579 -9.44 19.14 -16.65
CA PHE A 579 -8.04 18.77 -16.46
C PHE A 579 -7.10 19.85 -17.01
N VAL A 580 -6.43 20.57 -16.11
CA VAL A 580 -5.40 21.59 -16.41
C VAL A 580 -3.99 21.13 -16.02
N GLY A 581 -3.89 19.86 -15.62
CA GLY A 581 -2.66 19.21 -15.17
C GLY A 581 -1.68 18.80 -16.27
N THR A 582 -0.72 17.97 -15.89
CA THR A 582 0.30 17.41 -16.78
C THR A 582 -0.10 16.01 -17.24
N TRP A 583 -0.14 15.78 -18.54
CA TRP A 583 -0.11 14.45 -19.14
C TRP A 583 1.34 14.02 -19.28
N ARG A 584 1.72 12.93 -18.62
CA ARG A 584 3.05 12.33 -18.79
C ARG A 584 2.92 10.98 -19.46
N LEU A 585 3.46 10.83 -20.67
CA LEU A 585 3.53 9.55 -21.37
C LEU A 585 4.90 8.92 -21.14
N GLN A 586 4.92 7.67 -20.69
CA GLN A 586 6.13 6.86 -20.48
C GLN A 586 6.14 5.60 -21.34
N GLY A 587 5.14 5.44 -22.21
CA GLY A 587 4.93 4.27 -23.06
C GLY A 587 3.48 4.19 -23.56
N GLY A 588 3.20 3.16 -24.37
CA GLY A 588 1.86 2.80 -24.79
C GLY A 588 1.19 3.78 -25.76
N THR A 589 -0.13 3.63 -25.91
CA THR A 589 -0.97 4.47 -26.78
C THR A 589 -2.04 5.21 -25.98
N LEU A 590 -2.12 6.53 -26.13
CA LEU A 590 -3.27 7.33 -25.72
C LEU A 590 -4.22 7.50 -26.91
N LEU A 591 -5.48 7.10 -26.75
CA LEU A 591 -6.53 7.14 -27.77
C LEU A 591 -7.67 8.08 -27.33
N PRO A 592 -7.60 9.38 -27.63
CA PRO A 592 -8.68 10.30 -27.33
C PRO A 592 -9.74 10.27 -28.44
N VAL A 593 -11.02 10.09 -28.09
CA VAL A 593 -12.12 10.08 -29.10
C VAL A 593 -12.58 11.48 -29.54
N GLN A 594 -12.06 12.51 -28.90
CA GLN A 594 -12.18 13.93 -29.24
C GLN A 594 -10.76 14.50 -29.22
N PRO A 595 -10.51 15.69 -29.81
CA PRO A 595 -9.20 16.31 -29.69
C PRO A 595 -8.75 16.39 -28.23
N LEU A 596 -7.55 15.88 -27.94
CA LEU A 596 -6.94 15.99 -26.63
C LEU A 596 -6.54 17.45 -26.41
N ALA A 597 -7.34 18.15 -25.60
CA ALA A 597 -7.08 19.51 -25.19
C ALA A 597 -5.98 19.54 -24.12
N ILE A 598 -4.85 20.19 -24.43
CA ILE A 598 -3.74 20.41 -23.50
C ILE A 598 -3.82 21.84 -23.01
N SER A 599 -4.36 22.02 -21.80
CA SER A 599 -4.38 23.32 -21.09
C SER A 599 -3.24 23.48 -20.10
N GLY A 600 -2.64 22.37 -19.65
CA GLY A 600 -1.44 22.33 -18.82
C GLY A 600 -0.22 21.92 -19.63
N ARG A 601 0.34 20.75 -19.35
CA ARG A 601 1.53 20.24 -20.05
C ARG A 601 1.29 18.83 -20.60
N LEU A 602 1.87 18.52 -21.75
CA LEU A 602 2.03 17.17 -22.27
C LEU A 602 3.52 16.88 -22.39
N VAL A 603 4.01 15.82 -21.74
CA VAL A 603 5.43 15.46 -21.71
C VAL A 603 5.66 13.97 -21.90
N GLY A 604 6.81 13.62 -22.48
CA GLY A 604 7.36 12.27 -22.46
C GLY A 604 7.31 11.52 -23.78
N GLN A 605 7.30 10.19 -23.72
CA GLN A 605 7.54 9.30 -24.85
C GLN A 605 6.34 8.37 -25.06
N GLY A 606 5.91 8.14 -26.29
CA GLY A 606 4.75 7.30 -26.61
C GLY A 606 3.99 7.70 -27.86
N ALA A 607 2.80 7.14 -28.05
CA ALA A 607 1.93 7.46 -29.18
C ALA A 607 0.59 8.04 -28.73
N ILE A 608 0.13 9.08 -29.41
CA ILE A 608 -1.24 9.60 -29.34
C ILE A 608 -1.91 9.26 -30.67
N ASN A 609 -2.93 8.41 -30.62
CA ASN A 609 -3.73 8.05 -31.78
C ASN A 609 -5.03 8.87 -31.79
N GLY A 610 -4.92 10.16 -32.07
CA GLY A 610 -6.04 11.09 -32.08
C GLY A 610 -5.54 12.53 -32.25
N ALA A 611 -6.46 13.45 -32.52
CA ALA A 611 -6.12 14.86 -32.67
C ALA A 611 -5.62 15.45 -31.33
N VAL A 612 -4.65 16.36 -31.39
CA VAL A 612 -4.13 17.10 -30.23
C VAL A 612 -4.31 18.59 -30.47
N ALA A 613 -4.86 19.29 -29.47
CA ALA A 613 -5.02 20.73 -29.46
C ALA A 613 -4.30 21.31 -28.24
N VAL A 614 -3.22 22.05 -28.46
CA VAL A 614 -2.52 22.77 -27.39
C VAL A 614 -3.17 24.13 -27.22
N ASN A 615 -3.90 24.28 -26.11
CA ASN A 615 -4.67 25.48 -25.80
C ASN A 615 -3.75 26.63 -25.35
N ALA A 616 -4.33 27.83 -25.21
CA ALA A 616 -3.63 28.99 -24.68
C ALA A 616 -3.03 28.69 -23.30
N GLY A 617 -1.73 28.95 -23.12
CA GLY A 617 -0.99 28.61 -21.90
C GLY A 617 -0.57 27.14 -21.76
N GLY A 618 -0.97 26.28 -22.71
CA GLY A 618 -0.54 24.89 -22.75
C GLY A 618 0.88 24.72 -23.29
N THR A 619 1.55 23.66 -22.86
CA THR A 619 2.89 23.28 -23.32
C THR A 619 2.93 21.85 -23.84
N LEU A 620 3.43 21.68 -25.07
CA LEU A 620 3.90 20.39 -25.57
C LEU A 620 5.40 20.28 -25.32
N ASP A 621 5.85 19.21 -24.67
CA ASP A 621 7.26 18.97 -24.40
C ASP A 621 7.67 17.55 -24.78
N ALA A 622 8.34 17.42 -25.92
CA ALA A 622 8.81 16.11 -26.39
C ALA A 622 10.08 15.61 -25.69
N GLY A 623 10.68 16.41 -24.78
CA GLY A 623 11.91 16.06 -24.07
C GLY A 623 11.68 15.86 -22.57
N ASP A 624 12.14 14.73 -22.01
CA ASP A 624 12.29 14.61 -20.55
C ASP A 624 13.63 15.17 -20.03
N GLY A 625 14.45 15.72 -20.94
CA GLY A 625 15.78 16.28 -20.65
C GLY A 625 16.84 15.23 -20.28
N ALA A 626 16.49 13.95 -20.18
CA ALA A 626 17.37 12.88 -19.70
C ALA A 626 17.67 11.81 -20.77
N THR A 627 16.76 11.56 -21.73
CA THR A 627 16.99 10.63 -22.85
C THR A 627 16.30 11.08 -24.16
N PRO A 628 16.91 10.86 -25.35
CA PRO A 628 16.21 11.07 -26.62
C PRO A 628 15.02 10.10 -26.72
N GLY A 629 13.81 10.64 -26.76
CA GLY A 629 12.58 9.88 -26.93
C GLY A 629 11.72 10.44 -28.06
N THR A 630 10.83 9.62 -28.62
CA THR A 630 9.91 10.05 -29.68
C THR A 630 8.48 10.11 -29.15
N LEU A 631 7.86 11.28 -29.24
CA LEU A 631 6.41 11.44 -29.11
C LEU A 631 5.78 11.40 -30.51
N THR A 632 4.92 10.41 -30.76
CA THR A 632 4.23 10.25 -32.05
C THR A 632 2.77 10.72 -31.93
N ILE A 633 2.34 11.64 -32.79
CA ILE A 633 0.92 12.03 -32.92
C ILE A 633 0.41 11.55 -34.26
N ASN A 634 -0.44 10.51 -34.24
CA ASN A 634 -0.99 9.86 -35.44
C ASN A 634 -2.29 10.54 -35.91
N ASN A 635 -2.30 11.87 -35.99
CA ASN A 635 -3.42 12.68 -36.49
C ASN A 635 -2.97 14.14 -36.69
N SER A 636 -3.87 15.09 -36.45
CA SER A 636 -3.63 16.52 -36.43
C SER A 636 -3.07 17.01 -35.10
N LEU A 637 -2.17 17.98 -35.18
CA LEU A 637 -1.65 18.77 -34.07
C LEU A 637 -1.95 20.25 -34.34
N SER A 638 -2.54 20.94 -33.37
CA SER A 638 -2.88 22.38 -33.47
C SER A 638 -2.42 23.14 -32.23
N PHE A 639 -2.10 24.42 -32.41
CA PHE A 639 -1.63 25.32 -31.34
C PHE A 639 -2.47 26.59 -31.31
N ALA A 640 -2.86 27.01 -30.11
CA ALA A 640 -3.35 28.37 -29.86
C ALA A 640 -2.19 29.39 -29.91
N SER A 641 -2.51 30.66 -30.12
CA SER A 641 -1.54 31.75 -30.31
C SER A 641 -0.54 31.97 -29.15
N THR A 642 -0.88 31.53 -27.94
CA THR A 642 -0.02 31.62 -26.74
C THR A 642 0.43 30.26 -26.21
N ALA A 643 0.27 29.20 -26.99
CA ALA A 643 0.78 27.88 -26.66
C ALA A 643 2.29 27.78 -26.91
N SER A 644 2.97 26.87 -26.21
CA SER A 644 4.41 26.62 -26.36
C SER A 644 4.69 25.18 -26.76
N ALA A 645 5.80 24.99 -27.48
CA ALA A 645 6.35 23.67 -27.78
C ALA A 645 7.85 23.66 -27.47
N VAL A 646 8.30 22.61 -26.81
CA VAL A 646 9.71 22.28 -26.56
C VAL A 646 9.96 20.95 -27.25
N PHE A 647 10.95 20.91 -28.14
CA PHE A 647 11.31 19.74 -28.94
C PHE A 647 12.70 19.24 -28.59
#